data_AF-A0A954NNN6-F1
#
_entry.id   AF-A0A954NNN6-F1
#
_cell.length_a   1.000
_cell.length_b   1.000
_cell.length_c   1.000
_cell.angle_alpha   90.00
_cell.angle_beta   90.00
_cell.angle_gamma   90.00
#
_symmetry.space_group_name_H-M   'P 1'
#
loop_
_entity.id
_entity.type
_entity.pdbx_description
1 polymer ?
#
loop_
_entity_poly.entity_id
_entity_poly.type
_entity_poly.pdbx_seq_one_letter_code
_entity_poly.pdbx_strand_id
1 'polypeptide(L)'
;MSATTRQNRIYCSPASLVWGLMLVFVLIPVACTDNSEESETPVTKSTDSPFPVSSQTGEVSNENHLKMDFLWCNPGQFLMGSPKDEPERGDDENQVNVTLTHGFWLGKFEVTQEQWKAVMNTEPWVGQADVQVAPDQPACWVSWQDAEQFCRELTRQEREAGALPDGWQYILPTEAQWEYACRAGTTTKFSFGDDDSKLIDYAWYGERERGNKELHAYPVGQKLPNPWGFHDMHGNVVEWCRDWYQPEYPGGTDPYVATEYNNRITCRGGEWRIELKWARSASRQMLRPVRTGATIGFRVSLQQVDSEPPPTAGSLKLAIVPFENRGTSVAYGRIGQELAGMVASDLSELAALDVLERQTTEGLLTESTLAKAGVTQDGANRDKPDFADYVLTGTFSVSNEQLTVVAKLSKPGIDKPQAEWTLQRQVDQLSQLEEQLAEKVIAALSIDDTRRTSPQTQQGEAPTVAILPLINNSASARLDDMQVGFAEVLQSMLGELEGVRLVDRQQIDQILKEQKLTLSGLVDPASAIQVGKLLGAQRLLSGSFLELDKQLSIQVRVVDTGTAAVVGSAKVTGPDEHFDELMEDLTRDIAAKLEIALTDKPDDSATRPRAARSLEVALHLATGDRLRREGNFLKAAEAYQQAILIEPNNAVHHYRRLLVLAETKDWENIVKTAEHALSFPDQIERLRSDLREYIIEILSVAYYETGRYEAVLRLQNEYGHLTRRLRIALTAQASRALIKQKRFAEAERLMVEMAKNDEQKFGLLQSQGMQELFL
;
A
#
# COMPACT_ATOMS: atom_id res chain seq x y z
N MET A 1 -58.15 -43.81 28.61
CA MET A 1 -57.21 -42.83 29.20
C MET A 1 -56.12 -42.60 28.18
N SER A 2 -55.85 -41.41 27.65
CA SER A 2 -56.56 -40.10 27.64
C SER A 2 -55.90 -39.31 26.49
N ALA A 3 -56.63 -38.93 25.43
CA ALA A 3 -57.22 -37.58 25.25
C ALA A 3 -56.16 -36.46 25.04
N THR A 4 -56.25 -35.47 24.15
CA THR A 4 -57.20 -35.00 23.08
C THR A 4 -56.48 -33.83 22.36
N THR A 5 -56.65 -33.42 21.09
CA THR A 5 -57.42 -33.92 19.92
C THR A 5 -56.93 -33.17 18.65
N ARG A 6 -57.07 -33.76 17.45
CA ARG A 6 -56.90 -33.09 16.14
C ARG A 6 -58.24 -32.46 15.67
N GLN A 7 -58.25 -31.18 15.27
CA GLN A 7 -59.23 -30.52 14.38
C GLN A 7 -58.43 -29.50 13.54
N ASN A 8 -58.43 -29.39 12.21
CA ASN A 8 -59.37 -29.75 11.13
C ASN A 8 -60.61 -28.82 11.05
N ARG A 9 -60.68 -27.98 10.00
CA ARG A 9 -61.85 -27.42 9.24
C ARG A 9 -61.62 -25.96 8.75
N ILE A 10 -62.25 -25.42 7.69
CA ILE A 10 -62.79 -25.87 6.37
C ILE A 10 -63.54 -24.67 5.69
N TYR A 11 -63.69 -24.63 4.34
CA TYR A 11 -64.58 -23.74 3.53
C TYR A 11 -64.28 -22.21 3.49
N CYS A 12 -64.69 -21.40 2.50
CA CYS A 12 -65.53 -21.60 1.28
C CYS A 12 -65.22 -20.57 0.15
N SER A 13 -65.67 -20.84 -1.08
CA SER A 13 -65.80 -19.88 -2.22
C SER A 13 -67.18 -19.15 -2.20
N PRO A 14 -67.47 -18.09 -3.01
CA PRO A 14 -67.79 -18.28 -4.44
C PRO A 14 -67.50 -17.12 -5.44
N ALA A 15 -67.62 -17.48 -6.74
CA ALA A 15 -67.86 -16.76 -8.01
C ALA A 15 -68.59 -15.39 -7.98
N SER A 16 -68.58 -14.54 -9.05
CA SER A 16 -69.26 -14.77 -10.37
C SER A 16 -69.10 -13.62 -11.42
N LEU A 17 -69.41 -13.92 -12.71
CA LEU A 17 -69.86 -13.01 -13.83
C LEU A 17 -68.82 -12.00 -14.42
N VAL A 18 -68.39 -11.92 -15.71
CA VAL A 18 -68.72 -12.41 -17.09
C VAL A 18 -69.38 -11.36 -18.05
N TRP A 19 -68.93 -11.30 -19.33
CA TRP A 19 -69.35 -10.51 -20.53
C TRP A 19 -68.87 -9.03 -20.64
N GLY A 20 -68.48 -8.47 -21.80
CA GLY A 20 -68.21 -9.05 -23.14
C GLY A 20 -67.98 -8.00 -24.27
N LEU A 21 -67.24 -8.39 -25.33
CA LEU A 21 -67.22 -7.92 -26.75
C LEU A 21 -67.42 -6.43 -27.15
N MET A 22 -66.48 -5.88 -27.92
CA MET A 22 -66.73 -5.52 -29.34
C MET A 22 -65.46 -5.30 -30.18
N LEU A 23 -65.56 -5.62 -31.48
CA LEU A 23 -64.54 -5.52 -32.53
C LEU A 23 -64.98 -4.49 -33.58
N VAL A 24 -64.08 -3.65 -34.10
CA VAL A 24 -64.27 -2.94 -35.39
C VAL A 24 -62.98 -2.95 -36.19
N PHE A 25 -63.05 -3.45 -37.42
CA PHE A 25 -62.00 -3.44 -38.44
C PHE A 25 -62.10 -2.19 -39.33
N VAL A 26 -60.97 -1.71 -39.85
CA VAL A 26 -60.89 -0.95 -41.12
C VAL A 26 -59.68 -1.47 -41.91
N LEU A 27 -59.82 -1.62 -43.24
CA LEU A 27 -58.84 -2.27 -44.13
C LEU A 27 -58.62 -1.47 -45.43
N ILE A 28 -57.35 -1.41 -45.89
CA ILE A 28 -56.90 -1.46 -47.31
C ILE A 28 -57.19 -0.19 -48.17
N PRO A 29 -56.43 0.17 -49.25
CA PRO A 29 -55.32 -0.52 -49.96
C PRO A 29 -53.94 0.20 -49.87
N VAL A 30 -52.76 -0.33 -50.23
CA VAL A 30 -52.27 -1.36 -51.19
C VAL A 30 -52.14 -0.93 -52.66
N ALA A 31 -50.89 -0.68 -53.08
CA ALA A 31 -50.38 -1.02 -54.41
C ALA A 31 -48.83 -1.11 -54.35
N CYS A 32 -48.08 -1.98 -55.02
CA CYS A 32 -48.20 -3.37 -55.50
C CYS A 32 -46.98 -3.61 -56.44
N THR A 33 -46.53 -4.87 -56.57
CA THR A 33 -45.52 -5.48 -57.49
C THR A 33 -44.13 -5.73 -56.91
N ASP A 34 -43.46 -6.84 -57.23
CA ASP A 34 -43.95 -8.23 -57.41
C ASP A 34 -42.74 -9.20 -57.31
N ASN A 35 -43.02 -10.49 -57.06
CA ASN A 35 -42.12 -11.66 -57.01
C ASN A 35 -40.69 -11.58 -57.60
N SER A 36 -39.70 -12.12 -56.87
CA SER A 36 -39.17 -13.49 -57.12
C SER A 36 -38.21 -13.97 -56.03
N GLU A 37 -38.10 -15.28 -55.84
CA GLU A 37 -37.24 -15.96 -54.86
C GLU A 37 -35.74 -15.73 -55.15
N GLU A 38 -34.93 -15.49 -54.12
CA GLU A 38 -33.50 -15.83 -54.16
C GLU A 38 -32.94 -16.16 -52.77
N SER A 39 -31.89 -16.99 -52.76
CA SER A 39 -31.34 -17.78 -51.65
C SER A 39 -31.10 -17.09 -50.30
N GLU A 40 -31.28 -17.87 -49.22
CA GLU A 40 -30.64 -17.61 -47.92
C GLU A 40 -29.11 -17.52 -48.07
N THR A 41 -28.56 -16.32 -48.03
CA THR A 41 -27.19 -16.08 -47.55
C THR A 41 -27.28 -15.62 -46.10
N PRO A 42 -26.59 -16.25 -45.13
CA PRO A 42 -26.63 -15.81 -43.74
C PRO A 42 -25.96 -14.44 -43.64
N VAL A 43 -26.78 -13.40 -43.43
CA VAL A 43 -26.27 -12.09 -43.00
C VAL A 43 -25.69 -12.30 -41.61
N THR A 44 -24.37 -12.24 -41.51
CA THR A 44 -23.64 -12.26 -40.24
C THR A 44 -24.18 -11.15 -39.35
N LYS A 45 -24.78 -11.52 -38.21
CA LYS A 45 -25.00 -10.56 -37.13
C LYS A 45 -23.67 -9.93 -36.75
N SER A 46 -23.65 -8.61 -36.59
CA SER A 46 -22.54 -7.87 -36.02
C SER A 46 -22.15 -8.46 -34.67
N THR A 47 -20.84 -8.56 -34.45
CA THR A 47 -20.25 -8.83 -33.13
C THR A 47 -20.32 -7.54 -32.32
N ASP A 48 -21.51 -7.19 -31.84
CA ASP A 48 -21.70 -6.04 -30.97
C ASP A 48 -21.22 -6.40 -29.55
N SER A 49 -20.27 -5.61 -29.06
CA SER A 49 -19.70 -5.72 -27.71
C SER A 49 -20.69 -5.20 -26.66
N PRO A 50 -20.82 -5.85 -25.48
CA PRO A 50 -21.76 -5.44 -24.43
C PRO A 50 -21.33 -4.19 -23.64
N PHE A 51 -20.11 -3.69 -23.89
CA PHE A 51 -19.66 -2.38 -23.41
C PHE A 51 -19.06 -1.59 -24.57
N PRO A 52 -19.90 -1.03 -25.47
CA PRO A 52 -19.42 -0.15 -26.51
C PRO A 52 -18.86 1.14 -25.88
N VAL A 53 -17.92 1.78 -26.56
CA VAL A 53 -17.53 3.16 -26.26
C VAL A 53 -18.76 4.05 -26.52
N SER A 54 -19.35 4.59 -25.46
CA SER A 54 -20.47 5.52 -25.58
C SER A 54 -19.98 6.93 -25.98
N SER A 55 -20.92 7.76 -26.43
CA SER A 55 -20.72 9.20 -26.64
C SER A 55 -21.55 10.07 -25.69
N GLN A 56 -22.37 9.47 -24.81
CA GLN A 56 -23.27 10.17 -23.91
C GLN A 56 -22.91 9.93 -22.45
N THR A 57 -22.41 10.96 -21.78
CA THR A 57 -22.12 10.89 -20.34
C THR A 57 -23.38 10.56 -19.55
N GLY A 58 -23.28 9.64 -18.59
CA GLY A 58 -24.41 9.17 -17.79
C GLY A 58 -25.33 8.17 -18.50
N GLU A 59 -24.95 7.63 -19.67
CA GLU A 59 -25.57 6.41 -20.19
C GLU A 59 -25.34 5.25 -19.22
N VAL A 60 -26.38 4.43 -18.99
CA VAL A 60 -26.33 3.26 -18.09
C VAL A 60 -26.13 1.99 -18.91
N SER A 61 -25.15 1.16 -18.55
CA SER A 61 -25.06 -0.24 -18.98
C SER A 61 -25.08 -1.19 -17.78
N ASN A 62 -25.82 -2.29 -17.91
CA ASN A 62 -25.81 -3.42 -16.96
C ASN A 62 -25.68 -4.77 -17.69
N GLU A 63 -24.95 -4.76 -18.81
CA GLU A 63 -24.78 -5.94 -19.66
C GLU A 63 -23.79 -6.98 -19.10
N ASN A 64 -23.04 -6.62 -18.04
CA ASN A 64 -22.27 -7.55 -17.20
C ASN A 64 -23.15 -8.66 -16.58
N HIS A 65 -22.54 -9.78 -16.17
CA HIS A 65 -23.29 -10.93 -15.62
C HIS A 65 -23.87 -10.66 -14.23
N LEU A 66 -23.28 -9.75 -13.46
CA LEU A 66 -23.73 -9.36 -12.12
C LEU A 66 -24.92 -8.39 -12.10
N LYS A 67 -25.29 -7.81 -13.24
CA LYS A 67 -26.28 -6.72 -13.35
C LYS A 67 -25.97 -5.49 -12.50
N MET A 68 -24.68 -5.20 -12.35
CA MET A 68 -24.19 -3.91 -11.84
C MET A 68 -24.53 -2.80 -12.84
N ASP A 69 -25.15 -1.72 -12.39
CA ASP A 69 -25.29 -0.50 -13.20
C ASP A 69 -23.93 0.23 -13.27
N PHE A 70 -23.37 0.36 -14.46
CA PHE A 70 -22.25 1.26 -14.77
C PHE A 70 -22.75 2.49 -15.54
N LEU A 71 -22.13 3.64 -15.28
CA LEU A 71 -22.39 4.89 -15.97
C LEU A 71 -21.17 5.29 -16.81
N TRP A 72 -21.41 5.74 -18.04
CA TRP A 72 -20.34 6.21 -18.92
C TRP A 72 -19.84 7.60 -18.55
N CYS A 73 -18.52 7.73 -18.42
CA CYS A 73 -17.79 8.99 -18.31
C CYS A 73 -17.09 9.28 -19.65
N ASN A 74 -17.55 10.29 -20.38
CA ASN A 74 -16.89 10.75 -21.60
C ASN A 74 -15.46 11.27 -21.31
N PRO A 75 -14.51 11.11 -22.26
CA PRO A 75 -13.21 11.78 -22.19
C PRO A 75 -13.41 13.30 -22.15
N GLY A 76 -12.51 14.02 -21.49
CA GLY A 76 -12.70 15.45 -21.26
C GLY A 76 -11.64 16.10 -20.39
N GLN A 77 -11.85 17.39 -20.13
CA GLN A 77 -10.98 18.19 -19.27
C GLN A 77 -11.77 18.73 -18.09
N PHE A 78 -11.14 18.75 -16.91
CA PHE A 78 -11.69 19.40 -15.74
C PHE A 78 -10.58 19.99 -14.86
N LEU A 79 -11.01 20.88 -13.95
CA LEU A 79 -10.15 21.44 -12.92
C LEU A 79 -10.33 20.60 -11.65
N MET A 80 -9.32 19.80 -11.33
CA MET A 80 -9.28 18.92 -10.16
C MET A 80 -8.80 19.71 -8.94
N GLY A 81 -9.32 19.42 -7.74
CA GLY A 81 -9.04 20.16 -6.51
C GLY A 81 -10.01 21.32 -6.25
N SER A 82 -9.82 22.02 -5.12
CA SER A 82 -10.71 23.06 -4.61
C SER A 82 -10.12 24.48 -4.75
N PRO A 83 -10.92 25.50 -5.12
CA PRO A 83 -10.53 26.90 -5.07
C PRO A 83 -9.93 27.29 -3.71
N LYS A 84 -9.01 28.25 -3.66
CA LYS A 84 -8.33 28.66 -2.42
C LYS A 84 -9.29 29.19 -1.34
N ASP A 85 -10.44 29.68 -1.75
CA ASP A 85 -11.52 30.27 -0.97
C ASP A 85 -12.70 29.30 -0.72
N GLU A 86 -12.65 28.06 -1.22
CA GLU A 86 -13.65 27.04 -0.88
C GLU A 86 -13.60 26.73 0.64
N PRO A 87 -14.72 26.88 1.38
CA PRO A 87 -14.74 26.61 2.81
C PRO A 87 -14.36 25.17 3.14
N GLU A 88 -13.55 25.00 4.20
CA GLU A 88 -13.14 23.70 4.76
C GLU A 88 -12.24 22.83 3.86
N ARG A 89 -11.66 23.41 2.80
CA ARG A 89 -10.67 22.75 1.92
C ARG A 89 -9.43 22.23 2.66
N GLY A 90 -8.92 21.07 2.21
CA GLY A 90 -7.61 20.53 2.57
C GLY A 90 -6.44 21.29 1.94
N ASP A 91 -5.26 21.23 2.54
CA ASP A 91 -4.07 21.94 2.05
C ASP A 91 -3.46 21.33 0.77
N ASP A 92 -3.75 20.04 0.57
CA ASP A 92 -3.36 19.12 -0.51
C ASP A 92 -4.33 19.11 -1.71
N GLU A 93 -5.33 20.00 -1.71
CA GLU A 93 -6.37 20.10 -2.75
C GLU A 93 -6.12 21.24 -3.76
N ASN A 94 -4.87 21.63 -3.99
CA ASN A 94 -4.56 22.79 -4.85
C ASN A 94 -4.95 22.50 -6.32
N GLN A 95 -5.60 23.45 -6.99
CA GLN A 95 -6.21 23.17 -8.29
C GLN A 95 -5.19 22.87 -9.42
N VAL A 96 -5.44 21.79 -10.16
CA VAL A 96 -4.66 21.39 -11.34
C VAL A 96 -5.59 21.05 -12.52
N ASN A 97 -5.14 21.33 -13.74
CA ASN A 97 -5.86 20.89 -14.94
C ASN A 97 -5.59 19.40 -15.18
N VAL A 98 -6.66 18.65 -15.43
CA VAL A 98 -6.60 17.24 -15.85
C VAL A 98 -7.28 17.09 -17.21
N THR A 99 -6.66 16.30 -18.08
CA THR A 99 -7.23 15.78 -19.32
C THR A 99 -7.34 14.27 -19.21
N LEU A 100 -8.54 13.72 -19.30
CA LEU A 100 -8.78 12.28 -19.46
C LEU A 100 -8.99 12.03 -20.96
N THR A 101 -8.08 11.32 -21.62
CA THR A 101 -8.11 11.14 -23.09
C THR A 101 -9.04 10.02 -23.53
N HIS A 102 -9.28 9.05 -22.66
CA HIS A 102 -10.17 7.93 -22.88
C HIS A 102 -11.41 8.03 -22.00
N GLY A 103 -12.57 7.64 -22.55
CA GLY A 103 -13.78 7.45 -21.76
C GLY A 103 -13.72 6.14 -20.98
N PHE A 104 -14.46 6.07 -19.88
CA PHE A 104 -14.49 4.92 -18.99
C PHE A 104 -15.89 4.71 -18.42
N TRP A 105 -16.21 3.46 -18.09
CA TRP A 105 -17.40 3.12 -17.32
C TRP A 105 -17.06 3.15 -15.83
N LEU A 106 -17.91 3.73 -14.99
CA LEU A 106 -17.73 3.70 -13.53
C LEU A 106 -19.01 3.18 -12.86
N GLY A 107 -18.86 2.39 -11.81
CA GLY A 107 -19.98 1.86 -11.04
C GLY A 107 -20.87 3.00 -10.53
N LYS A 108 -22.17 2.93 -10.81
CA LYS A 108 -23.18 3.91 -10.36
C LYS A 108 -23.25 4.01 -8.83
N PHE A 109 -22.95 2.90 -8.17
CA PHE A 109 -22.95 2.70 -6.73
C PHE A 109 -21.58 2.19 -6.26
N GLU A 110 -21.36 2.21 -4.95
CA GLU A 110 -20.34 1.41 -4.27
C GLU A 110 -20.61 -0.10 -4.50
N VAL A 111 -19.57 -0.95 -4.46
CA VAL A 111 -19.75 -2.41 -4.59
C VAL A 111 -20.55 -2.94 -3.42
N THR A 112 -21.63 -3.66 -3.68
CA THR A 112 -22.51 -4.21 -2.63
C THR A 112 -22.01 -5.54 -2.06
N GLN A 113 -22.51 -5.91 -0.88
CA GLN A 113 -22.23 -7.20 -0.24
C GLN A 113 -22.65 -8.39 -1.11
N GLU A 114 -23.75 -8.28 -1.86
CA GLU A 114 -24.18 -9.31 -2.82
C GLU A 114 -23.22 -9.45 -4.00
N GLN A 115 -22.79 -8.33 -4.59
CA GLN A 115 -21.81 -8.32 -5.69
C GLN A 115 -20.47 -8.87 -5.22
N TRP A 116 -19.98 -8.44 -4.05
CA TRP A 116 -18.80 -8.99 -3.41
C TRP A 116 -18.90 -10.51 -3.24
N LYS A 117 -20.01 -11.01 -2.69
CA LYS A 117 -20.22 -12.43 -2.44
C LYS A 117 -20.30 -13.24 -3.73
N ALA A 118 -20.89 -12.70 -4.80
CA ALA A 118 -20.98 -13.35 -6.10
C ALA A 118 -19.59 -13.55 -6.74
N VAL A 119 -18.71 -12.55 -6.66
CA VAL A 119 -17.36 -12.60 -7.24
C VAL A 119 -16.37 -13.35 -6.34
N MET A 120 -16.33 -13.00 -5.06
CA MET A 120 -15.27 -13.37 -4.12
C MET A 120 -15.64 -14.49 -3.14
N ASN A 121 -16.90 -14.97 -3.15
CA ASN A 121 -17.42 -16.06 -2.31
C ASN A 121 -17.05 -15.96 -0.81
N THR A 122 -16.94 -14.73 -0.29
CA THR A 122 -16.51 -14.40 1.06
C THR A 122 -17.36 -13.28 1.65
N GLU A 123 -17.36 -13.11 2.97
CA GLU A 123 -18.13 -12.07 3.67
C GLU A 123 -17.28 -11.43 4.81
N PRO A 124 -16.21 -10.66 4.50
CA PRO A 124 -15.21 -10.20 5.49
C PRO A 124 -15.77 -9.38 6.66
N TRP A 125 -16.93 -8.76 6.46
CA TRP A 125 -17.62 -7.90 7.40
C TRP A 125 -18.48 -8.67 8.44
N VAL A 126 -18.70 -9.98 8.28
CA VAL A 126 -19.52 -10.78 9.19
C VAL A 126 -18.85 -10.92 10.56
N GLY A 127 -19.57 -10.55 11.62
CA GLY A 127 -19.07 -10.56 13.00
C GLY A 127 -18.24 -9.34 13.40
N GLN A 128 -18.07 -8.36 12.50
CA GLN A 128 -17.42 -7.09 12.81
C GLN A 128 -18.37 -6.08 13.47
N ALA A 129 -17.80 -5.05 14.09
CA ALA A 129 -18.57 -3.92 14.62
C ALA A 129 -19.03 -2.95 13.51
N ASP A 130 -20.05 -2.15 13.82
CA ASP A 130 -20.59 -1.07 12.99
C ASP A 130 -21.04 -1.50 11.56
N VAL A 131 -21.55 -2.73 11.40
CA VAL A 131 -21.99 -3.28 10.11
C VAL A 131 -23.41 -3.84 10.18
N GLN A 132 -24.18 -3.58 9.14
CA GLN A 132 -25.39 -4.34 8.80
C GLN A 132 -25.09 -5.33 7.66
N VAL A 133 -25.55 -6.58 7.81
CA VAL A 133 -25.42 -7.62 6.75
C VAL A 133 -26.70 -7.63 5.92
N ALA A 134 -26.64 -7.17 4.67
CA ALA A 134 -27.75 -7.19 3.71
C ALA A 134 -27.23 -7.06 2.25
N PRO A 135 -27.95 -7.59 1.24
CA PRO A 135 -27.46 -7.65 -0.15
C PRO A 135 -27.04 -6.31 -0.77
N ASP A 136 -27.77 -5.24 -0.42
CA ASP A 136 -27.73 -3.89 -0.95
C ASP A 136 -26.85 -2.91 -0.15
N GLN A 137 -26.29 -3.38 0.98
CA GLN A 137 -25.28 -2.64 1.76
C GLN A 137 -23.92 -2.66 1.04
N PRO A 138 -23.07 -1.63 1.16
CA PRO A 138 -21.72 -1.65 0.59
C PRO A 138 -20.85 -2.71 1.27
N ALA A 139 -19.91 -3.27 0.49
CA ALA A 139 -18.93 -4.23 0.93
C ALA A 139 -17.82 -3.54 1.75
N CYS A 140 -18.09 -3.38 3.05
CA CYS A 140 -17.14 -2.81 4.03
C CYS A 140 -16.12 -3.85 4.53
N TRP A 141 -15.15 -3.39 5.33
CA TRP A 141 -14.08 -4.23 5.92
C TRP A 141 -13.13 -4.88 4.90
N VAL A 142 -13.09 -4.35 3.68
CA VAL A 142 -12.16 -4.76 2.62
C VAL A 142 -10.93 -3.83 2.59
N SER A 143 -9.76 -4.42 2.39
CA SER A 143 -8.51 -3.66 2.18
C SER A 143 -8.39 -3.23 0.73
N TRP A 144 -7.41 -2.36 0.43
CA TRP A 144 -7.13 -1.97 -0.94
C TRP A 144 -6.74 -3.18 -1.81
N GLN A 145 -5.94 -4.11 -1.25
CA GLN A 145 -5.57 -5.34 -1.94
C GLN A 145 -6.76 -6.25 -2.25
N ASP A 146 -7.74 -6.34 -1.34
CA ASP A 146 -8.94 -7.16 -1.55
C ASP A 146 -9.82 -6.54 -2.66
N ALA A 147 -9.95 -5.20 -2.69
CA ALA A 147 -10.70 -4.49 -3.73
C ALA A 147 -10.06 -4.62 -5.13
N GLU A 148 -8.73 -4.55 -5.21
CA GLU A 148 -7.95 -4.88 -6.41
C GLU A 148 -8.12 -6.35 -6.83
N GLN A 149 -8.22 -7.29 -5.87
CA GLN A 149 -8.49 -8.70 -6.18
C GLN A 149 -9.91 -8.93 -6.72
N PHE A 150 -10.92 -8.26 -6.16
CA PHE A 150 -12.29 -8.26 -6.70
C PHE A 150 -12.30 -7.83 -8.17
N CYS A 151 -11.58 -6.76 -8.51
CA CYS A 151 -11.50 -6.24 -9.88
C CYS A 151 -10.87 -7.24 -10.86
N ARG A 152 -9.80 -7.94 -10.46
CA ARG A 152 -9.18 -9.01 -11.25
C ARG A 152 -10.10 -10.22 -11.43
N GLU A 153 -10.78 -10.64 -10.38
CA GLU A 153 -11.67 -11.81 -10.44
C GLU A 153 -12.93 -11.53 -11.28
N LEU A 154 -13.53 -10.34 -11.16
CA LEU A 154 -14.62 -9.90 -12.04
C LEU A 154 -14.17 -9.85 -13.51
N THR A 155 -12.97 -9.32 -13.78
CA THR A 155 -12.36 -9.33 -15.12
C THR A 155 -12.22 -10.75 -15.68
N ARG A 156 -11.76 -11.71 -14.86
CA ARG A 156 -11.63 -13.12 -15.24
C ARG A 156 -12.99 -13.73 -15.57
N GLN A 157 -13.97 -13.60 -14.67
CA GLN A 157 -15.30 -14.18 -14.83
C GLN A 157 -16.04 -13.63 -16.06
N GLU A 158 -15.98 -12.33 -16.31
CA GLU A 158 -16.62 -11.71 -17.49
C GLU A 158 -15.92 -12.06 -18.80
N ARG A 159 -14.58 -12.21 -18.80
CA ARG A 159 -13.82 -12.65 -19.97
C ARG A 159 -14.10 -14.13 -20.30
N GLU A 160 -14.19 -14.99 -19.29
CA GLU A 160 -14.58 -16.40 -19.46
C GLU A 160 -16.02 -16.57 -19.94
N ALA A 161 -16.93 -15.67 -19.51
CA ALA A 161 -18.30 -15.60 -20.02
C ALA A 161 -18.41 -15.07 -21.46
N GLY A 162 -17.31 -14.57 -22.06
CA GLY A 162 -17.32 -13.89 -23.36
C GLY A 162 -18.01 -12.52 -23.34
N ALA A 163 -18.24 -11.95 -22.16
CA ALA A 163 -18.94 -10.70 -21.92
C ALA A 163 -18.00 -9.50 -21.69
N LEU A 164 -16.68 -9.73 -21.56
CA LEU A 164 -15.67 -8.67 -21.54
C LEU A 164 -14.88 -8.66 -22.85
N PRO A 165 -14.85 -7.54 -23.61
CA PRO A 165 -14.08 -7.46 -24.85
C PRO A 165 -12.57 -7.43 -24.61
N ASP A 166 -11.79 -7.85 -25.60
CA ASP A 166 -10.34 -7.76 -25.56
C ASP A 166 -9.88 -6.30 -25.35
N GLY A 167 -8.83 -6.12 -24.55
CA GLY A 167 -8.32 -4.81 -24.16
C GLY A 167 -9.14 -4.09 -23.07
N TRP A 168 -10.21 -4.69 -22.54
CA TRP A 168 -10.94 -4.15 -21.38
C TRP A 168 -10.65 -4.91 -20.09
N GLN A 169 -10.65 -4.17 -18.97
CA GLN A 169 -10.51 -4.70 -17.61
C GLN A 169 -11.36 -3.90 -16.61
N TYR A 170 -11.88 -4.59 -15.59
CA TYR A 170 -12.38 -3.96 -14.37
C TYR A 170 -11.20 -3.68 -13.45
N ILE A 171 -11.08 -2.44 -12.97
CA ILE A 171 -10.02 -1.94 -12.09
C ILE A 171 -10.58 -0.88 -11.12
N LEU A 172 -9.83 -0.52 -10.08
CA LEU A 172 -10.16 0.67 -9.29
C LEU A 172 -10.03 1.95 -10.13
N PRO A 173 -10.90 2.96 -9.94
CA PRO A 173 -10.74 4.26 -10.58
C PRO A 173 -9.45 4.95 -10.08
N THR A 174 -8.81 5.72 -10.95
CA THR A 174 -7.82 6.70 -10.49
C THR A 174 -8.49 7.80 -9.68
N GLU A 175 -7.73 8.48 -8.83
CA GLU A 175 -8.20 9.62 -8.04
C GLU A 175 -8.82 10.71 -8.93
N ALA A 176 -8.23 10.95 -10.11
CA ALA A 176 -8.72 11.92 -11.08
C ALA A 176 -10.02 11.48 -11.76
N GLN A 177 -10.14 10.21 -12.14
CA GLN A 177 -11.38 9.65 -12.68
C GLN A 177 -12.53 9.70 -11.66
N TRP A 178 -12.22 9.42 -10.38
CA TRP A 178 -13.18 9.50 -9.30
C TRP A 178 -13.69 10.94 -9.11
N GLU A 179 -12.79 11.93 -9.03
CA GLU A 179 -13.22 13.33 -8.84
C GLU A 179 -13.99 13.87 -10.06
N TYR A 180 -13.59 13.49 -11.27
CA TYR A 180 -14.29 13.85 -12.50
C TYR A 180 -15.75 13.37 -12.48
N ALA A 181 -15.95 12.08 -12.15
CA ALA A 181 -17.27 11.48 -12.02
C ALA A 181 -18.08 12.08 -10.86
N CYS A 182 -17.45 12.34 -9.70
CA CYS A 182 -18.08 12.99 -8.54
C CYS A 182 -18.63 14.36 -8.90
N ARG A 183 -17.80 15.21 -9.52
CA ARG A 183 -18.13 16.57 -9.93
C ARG A 183 -19.22 16.65 -10.99
N ALA A 184 -19.29 15.66 -11.88
CA ALA A 184 -20.28 15.58 -12.96
C ALA A 184 -20.40 16.89 -13.78
N GLY A 185 -19.27 17.51 -14.10
CA GLY A 185 -19.17 18.76 -14.84
C GLY A 185 -19.32 20.06 -14.02
N THR A 186 -19.54 19.97 -12.70
CA THR A 186 -19.57 21.15 -11.82
C THR A 186 -18.18 21.53 -11.27
N THR A 187 -17.99 22.81 -10.96
CA THR A 187 -16.78 23.36 -10.31
C THR A 187 -17.01 23.74 -8.84
N THR A 188 -18.16 23.36 -8.28
CA THR A 188 -18.64 23.73 -6.94
C THR A 188 -18.14 22.77 -5.85
N LYS A 189 -18.38 23.12 -4.57
CA LYS A 189 -18.04 22.33 -3.37
C LYS A 189 -18.60 20.90 -3.48
N PHE A 190 -19.89 20.78 -3.83
CA PHE A 190 -20.56 19.53 -4.15
C PHE A 190 -21.10 19.54 -5.59
N SER A 191 -21.48 18.36 -6.09
CA SER A 191 -22.09 18.20 -7.42
C SER A 191 -23.46 18.86 -7.58
N PHE A 192 -24.10 19.26 -6.48
CA PHE A 192 -25.38 19.98 -6.42
C PHE A 192 -25.24 21.47 -6.04
N GLY A 193 -24.00 21.99 -6.00
CA GLY A 193 -23.68 23.39 -5.66
C GLY A 193 -22.91 23.53 -4.34
N ASP A 194 -22.93 24.75 -3.78
CA ASP A 194 -22.15 25.12 -2.58
C ASP A 194 -22.99 25.21 -1.29
N ASP A 195 -24.24 24.75 -1.34
CA ASP A 195 -25.20 24.85 -0.23
C ASP A 195 -25.14 23.61 0.68
N ASP A 196 -24.35 23.72 1.74
CA ASP A 196 -24.17 22.71 2.79
C ASP A 196 -25.49 22.14 3.35
N SER A 197 -26.58 22.93 3.35
CA SER A 197 -27.87 22.48 3.90
C SER A 197 -28.52 21.36 3.08
N LYS A 198 -28.16 21.24 1.80
CA LYS A 198 -28.69 20.21 0.89
C LYS A 198 -27.98 18.86 0.98
N LEU A 199 -26.80 18.79 1.60
CA LEU A 199 -26.02 17.54 1.63
C LEU A 199 -26.80 16.38 2.26
N ILE A 200 -27.76 16.65 3.15
CA ILE A 200 -28.65 15.63 3.73
C ILE A 200 -29.49 14.86 2.70
N ASP A 201 -29.78 15.45 1.53
CA ASP A 201 -30.53 14.81 0.46
C ASP A 201 -29.62 13.93 -0.43
N TYR A 202 -28.30 14.17 -0.43
CA TYR A 202 -27.30 13.55 -1.32
C TYR A 202 -26.33 12.58 -0.62
N ALA A 203 -26.25 12.60 0.72
CA ALA A 203 -25.27 11.81 1.46
C ALA A 203 -25.78 11.28 2.82
N TRP A 204 -25.13 10.21 3.27
CA TRP A 204 -25.11 9.76 4.66
C TRP A 204 -23.80 10.23 5.32
N TYR A 205 -23.89 11.01 6.40
CA TYR A 205 -22.74 11.68 7.02
C TYR A 205 -23.05 12.24 8.42
N GLY A 206 -22.05 12.24 9.31
CA GLY A 206 -22.16 12.74 10.69
C GLY A 206 -23.26 12.04 11.49
N GLU A 207 -23.52 10.75 11.22
CA GLU A 207 -24.69 10.02 11.75
C GLU A 207 -24.72 10.00 13.28
N ARG A 208 -23.53 9.96 13.92
CA ARG A 208 -23.37 9.98 15.37
C ARG A 208 -23.73 11.34 15.97
N GLU A 209 -23.29 12.42 15.33
CA GLU A 209 -23.55 13.82 15.71
C GLU A 209 -25.04 14.17 15.48
N ARG A 210 -25.68 13.51 14.51
CA ARG A 210 -27.13 13.54 14.26
C ARG A 210 -27.95 12.75 15.29
N GLY A 211 -27.30 12.01 16.18
CA GLY A 211 -27.96 11.28 17.28
C GLY A 211 -28.45 9.89 16.92
N ASN A 212 -28.03 9.32 15.79
CA ASN A 212 -28.38 7.95 15.42
C ASN A 212 -27.65 6.94 16.33
N LYS A 213 -28.39 5.91 16.73
CA LYS A 213 -27.93 4.89 17.71
C LYS A 213 -27.38 3.64 17.06
N GLU A 214 -27.85 3.36 15.85
CA GLU A 214 -27.33 2.32 14.97
C GLU A 214 -26.36 3.03 14.03
N LEU A 215 -25.10 2.59 14.04
CA LEU A 215 -23.97 3.23 13.38
C LEU A 215 -23.37 2.23 12.40
N HIS A 216 -23.74 2.34 11.14
CA HIS A 216 -23.28 1.49 10.04
C HIS A 216 -23.50 2.20 8.71
N ALA A 217 -22.96 1.64 7.62
CA ALA A 217 -23.28 2.10 6.27
C ALA A 217 -24.76 1.82 5.93
N TYR A 218 -25.30 2.56 4.97
CA TYR A 218 -26.67 2.40 4.49
C TYR A 218 -26.68 1.75 3.11
N PRO A 219 -27.81 1.15 2.69
CA PRO A 219 -27.90 0.59 1.36
C PRO A 219 -27.68 1.65 0.28
N VAL A 220 -26.97 1.23 -0.77
CA VAL A 220 -26.54 2.13 -1.86
C VAL A 220 -27.74 2.74 -2.59
N GLY A 221 -27.57 3.94 -3.13
CA GLY A 221 -28.57 4.58 -3.99
C GLY A 221 -29.79 5.18 -3.28
N GLN A 222 -29.83 5.20 -1.94
CA GLN A 222 -30.95 5.77 -1.18
C GLN A 222 -30.95 7.31 -1.11
N LYS A 223 -29.87 7.96 -1.56
CA LYS A 223 -29.74 9.42 -1.66
C LYS A 223 -29.85 9.90 -3.10
N LEU A 224 -30.07 11.20 -3.30
CA LEU A 224 -30.14 11.79 -4.63
C LEU A 224 -28.81 11.63 -5.39
N PRO A 225 -28.84 11.30 -6.70
CA PRO A 225 -27.65 11.21 -7.52
C PRO A 225 -27.10 12.59 -7.90
N ASN A 226 -25.84 12.60 -8.31
CA ASN A 226 -25.24 13.75 -8.98
C ASN A 226 -25.80 13.96 -10.41
N PRO A 227 -25.46 15.06 -11.11
CA PRO A 227 -25.96 15.36 -12.46
C PRO A 227 -25.72 14.30 -13.56
N TRP A 228 -24.81 13.33 -13.36
CA TRP A 228 -24.57 12.22 -14.29
C TRP A 228 -25.21 10.90 -13.85
N GLY A 229 -25.89 10.87 -12.70
CA GLY A 229 -26.60 9.69 -12.19
C GLY A 229 -25.85 8.87 -11.14
N PHE A 230 -24.63 9.26 -10.75
CA PHE A 230 -23.87 8.55 -9.70
C PHE A 230 -24.46 8.86 -8.33
N HIS A 231 -24.64 7.81 -7.53
CA HIS A 231 -25.09 7.93 -6.14
C HIS A 231 -23.90 7.80 -5.16
N ASP A 232 -24.13 8.29 -3.95
CA ASP A 232 -23.26 8.13 -2.78
C ASP A 232 -21.86 8.78 -2.88
N MET A 233 -21.55 9.48 -3.99
CA MET A 233 -20.30 10.22 -4.25
C MET A 233 -19.92 11.31 -3.22
N HIS A 234 -20.74 11.53 -2.19
CA HIS A 234 -20.57 12.53 -1.13
C HIS A 234 -20.80 11.94 0.28
N GLY A 235 -20.82 10.61 0.46
CA GLY A 235 -20.95 10.01 1.79
C GLY A 235 -21.10 8.50 1.74
N ASN A 236 -21.80 7.93 2.72
CA ASN A 236 -21.90 6.48 2.93
C ASN A 236 -20.54 5.83 3.28
N VAL A 237 -19.71 5.36 2.34
CA VAL A 237 -18.36 4.85 2.67
C VAL A 237 -17.25 5.57 1.91
N VAL A 238 -16.07 5.64 2.53
CA VAL A 238 -14.88 6.19 1.87
C VAL A 238 -14.36 5.13 0.90
N GLU A 239 -14.12 5.56 -0.33
CA GLU A 239 -13.85 4.66 -1.45
C GLU A 239 -12.37 4.61 -1.79
N TRP A 240 -11.82 3.40 -1.91
CA TRP A 240 -10.49 3.18 -2.46
C TRP A 240 -10.34 3.68 -3.90
N CYS A 241 -9.33 4.50 -4.15
CA CYS A 241 -8.81 4.78 -5.48
C CYS A 241 -7.58 3.89 -5.78
N ARG A 242 -7.16 3.85 -7.04
CA ARG A 242 -5.97 3.09 -7.47
C ARG A 242 -4.65 3.75 -7.04
N ASP A 243 -4.64 5.07 -6.86
CA ASP A 243 -3.45 5.90 -6.66
C ASP A 243 -2.83 5.81 -5.26
N TRP A 244 -1.50 5.80 -5.23
CA TRP A 244 -0.76 6.21 -4.04
C TRP A 244 -0.96 7.71 -3.77
N TYR A 245 -1.22 8.05 -2.52
CA TYR A 245 -1.44 9.43 -2.10
C TYR A 245 -0.16 10.27 -2.25
N GLN A 246 -0.29 11.44 -2.87
CA GLN A 246 0.78 12.45 -2.97
C GLN A 246 0.29 13.79 -2.41
N PRO A 247 1.13 14.58 -1.69
CA PRO A 247 0.73 15.88 -1.14
C PRO A 247 0.34 16.92 -2.19
N GLU A 248 0.85 16.76 -3.41
CA GLU A 248 0.55 17.61 -4.57
C GLU A 248 -0.08 16.73 -5.65
N TYR A 249 -1.12 17.24 -6.32
CA TYR A 249 -1.68 16.54 -7.47
C TYR A 249 -0.70 16.56 -8.65
N PRO A 250 -0.52 15.44 -9.37
CA PRO A 250 0.33 15.42 -10.57
C PRO A 250 -0.26 16.26 -11.71
N GLY A 251 -1.59 16.30 -11.85
CA GLY A 251 -2.28 16.96 -12.96
C GLY A 251 -1.90 16.39 -14.34
N GLY A 252 -2.21 17.12 -15.41
CA GLY A 252 -1.76 16.78 -16.75
C GLY A 252 -2.71 15.83 -17.51
N THR A 253 -2.16 14.82 -18.17
CA THR A 253 -2.91 13.91 -19.06
C THR A 253 -2.93 12.51 -18.47
N ASP A 254 -4.13 11.94 -18.32
CA ASP A 254 -4.41 10.63 -17.71
C ASP A 254 -3.59 10.35 -16.43
N PRO A 255 -3.61 11.25 -15.43
CA PRO A 255 -2.78 11.14 -14.24
C PRO A 255 -3.09 9.87 -13.42
N TYR A 256 -2.04 9.11 -13.14
CA TYR A 256 -2.05 7.97 -12.23
C TYR A 256 -0.72 7.93 -11.44
N VAL A 257 -0.80 7.77 -10.12
CA VAL A 257 0.35 7.65 -9.22
C VAL A 257 0.59 6.20 -8.82
N ALA A 258 1.53 5.56 -9.52
CA ALA A 258 2.03 4.22 -9.18
C ALA A 258 3.12 4.20 -8.08
N THR A 259 3.71 5.36 -7.74
CA THR A 259 4.84 5.46 -6.81
C THR A 259 4.37 5.65 -5.36
N GLU A 260 4.77 4.75 -4.46
CA GLU A 260 4.47 4.83 -3.04
C GLU A 260 4.98 6.13 -2.39
N TYR A 261 4.15 6.71 -1.52
CA TYR A 261 4.55 7.76 -0.58
C TYR A 261 3.91 7.51 0.80
N ASN A 262 4.75 7.48 1.84
CA ASN A 262 4.36 7.31 3.25
C ASN A 262 3.44 6.11 3.57
N ASN A 263 3.45 5.08 2.72
CA ASN A 263 2.54 3.93 2.78
C ASN A 263 1.06 4.37 2.92
N ARG A 264 0.58 5.17 1.95
CA ARG A 264 -0.79 5.66 1.87
C ARG A 264 -1.37 5.57 0.46
N ILE A 265 -2.54 4.95 0.35
CA ILE A 265 -3.39 5.00 -0.83
C ILE A 265 -4.43 6.12 -0.63
N THR A 266 -4.80 6.79 -1.72
CA THR A 266 -5.88 7.77 -1.74
C THR A 266 -7.25 7.12 -1.54
N CYS A 267 -8.09 7.75 -0.73
CA CYS A 267 -9.52 7.44 -0.63
C CYS A 267 -10.37 8.70 -0.84
N ARG A 268 -11.60 8.55 -1.34
CA ARG A 268 -12.51 9.65 -1.70
C ARG A 268 -13.95 9.42 -1.21
N GLY A 269 -14.85 10.38 -1.36
CA GLY A 269 -16.29 10.26 -1.08
C GLY A 269 -16.76 10.84 0.27
N GLY A 270 -15.97 10.66 1.33
CA GLY A 270 -16.44 10.88 2.71
C GLY A 270 -16.92 9.56 3.33
N GLU A 271 -17.44 9.57 4.56
CA GLU A 271 -18.05 8.37 5.17
C GLU A 271 -19.19 8.76 6.12
N TRP A 272 -20.11 7.83 6.39
CA TRP A 272 -21.29 8.03 7.25
C TRP A 272 -20.93 8.54 8.66
N ARG A 273 -19.73 8.24 9.16
CA ARG A 273 -19.32 8.61 10.52
C ARG A 273 -18.83 10.06 10.66
N ILE A 274 -18.37 10.71 9.59
CA ILE A 274 -17.60 11.97 9.70
C ILE A 274 -18.35 13.21 9.17
N GLU A 275 -17.82 14.38 9.53
CA GLU A 275 -18.43 15.69 9.27
C GLU A 275 -18.43 16.10 7.78
N LEU A 276 -19.32 17.03 7.44
CA LEU A 276 -19.60 17.56 6.10
C LEU A 276 -18.36 17.91 5.26
N LYS A 277 -17.30 18.46 5.87
CA LYS A 277 -16.08 18.86 5.15
C LYS A 277 -15.41 17.74 4.36
N TRP A 278 -15.66 16.48 4.72
CA TRP A 278 -15.09 15.31 4.06
C TRP A 278 -15.89 14.81 2.86
N ALA A 279 -17.14 15.26 2.72
CA ALA A 279 -18.07 14.92 1.63
C ALA A 279 -17.88 15.79 0.37
N ARG A 280 -17.05 16.83 0.42
CA ARG A 280 -16.81 17.74 -0.71
C ARG A 280 -16.16 17.00 -1.88
N SER A 281 -16.43 17.42 -3.11
CA SER A 281 -15.94 16.76 -4.33
C SER A 281 -14.40 16.65 -4.38
N ALA A 282 -13.72 17.70 -3.90
CA ALA A 282 -12.26 17.78 -3.84
C ALA A 282 -11.63 17.15 -2.58
N SER A 283 -12.43 16.70 -1.61
CA SER A 283 -11.96 16.17 -0.33
C SER A 283 -11.11 14.92 -0.53
N ARG A 284 -9.88 14.95 -0.02
CA ARG A 284 -8.95 13.83 -0.07
C ARG A 284 -8.86 13.15 1.29
N GLN A 285 -8.85 11.83 1.28
CA GLN A 285 -8.48 11.02 2.45
C GLN A 285 -7.33 10.08 2.06
N MET A 286 -6.60 9.57 3.05
CA MET A 286 -5.42 8.75 2.82
C MET A 286 -5.30 7.67 3.89
N LEU A 287 -5.30 6.41 3.48
CA LEU A 287 -5.28 5.25 4.38
C LEU A 287 -4.16 4.28 4.00
N ARG A 288 -3.70 3.44 4.94
CA ARG A 288 -2.73 2.38 4.62
C ARG A 288 -3.44 1.31 3.76
N PRO A 289 -2.79 0.71 2.74
CA PRO A 289 -3.40 -0.32 1.89
C PRO A 289 -4.10 -1.43 2.69
N VAL A 290 -3.41 -1.94 3.72
CA VAL A 290 -3.87 -3.01 4.63
C VAL A 290 -4.96 -2.59 5.62
N ARG A 291 -5.46 -1.35 5.57
CA ARG A 291 -6.48 -0.86 6.50
C ARG A 291 -7.84 -1.40 6.07
N THR A 292 -8.60 -1.90 7.03
CA THR A 292 -10.01 -2.26 6.85
C THR A 292 -10.88 -1.54 7.89
N GLY A 293 -12.18 -1.46 7.63
CA GLY A 293 -13.14 -0.88 8.58
C GLY A 293 -14.56 -0.76 8.03
N ALA A 294 -15.51 -0.50 8.94
CA ALA A 294 -16.94 -0.37 8.67
C ALA A 294 -17.37 0.84 7.82
N THR A 295 -16.42 1.71 7.48
CA THR A 295 -16.63 2.90 6.64
C THR A 295 -15.77 2.91 5.38
N ILE A 296 -15.06 1.81 5.09
CA ILE A 296 -14.14 1.73 3.96
C ILE A 296 -14.69 0.71 2.97
N GLY A 297 -14.95 1.16 1.75
CA GLY A 297 -15.37 0.35 0.61
C GLY A 297 -14.70 0.83 -0.68
N PHE A 298 -15.36 0.63 -1.82
CA PHE A 298 -14.87 1.02 -3.13
C PHE A 298 -15.99 0.98 -4.18
N ARG A 299 -15.76 1.60 -5.33
CA ARG A 299 -16.50 1.33 -6.56
C ARG A 299 -15.55 0.92 -7.68
N VAL A 300 -16.08 0.23 -8.67
CA VAL A 300 -15.31 -0.37 -9.77
C VAL A 300 -15.39 0.51 -11.00
N SER A 301 -14.30 0.60 -11.75
CA SER A 301 -14.24 1.21 -13.08
C SER A 301 -13.96 0.12 -14.13
N LEU A 302 -14.62 0.20 -15.28
CA LEU A 302 -14.36 -0.66 -16.44
C LEU A 302 -13.74 0.21 -17.54
N GLN A 303 -12.50 -0.11 -17.89
CA GLN A 303 -11.65 0.75 -18.71
C GLN A 303 -11.02 -0.04 -19.86
N GLN A 304 -10.72 0.66 -20.96
CA GLN A 304 -9.72 0.20 -21.91
C GLN A 304 -8.34 0.31 -21.25
N VAL A 305 -7.61 -0.79 -21.26
CA VAL A 305 -6.19 -0.82 -20.96
C VAL A 305 -5.44 -1.03 -22.26
N ASP A 306 -4.26 -0.43 -22.41
CA ASP A 306 -3.34 -0.84 -23.48
C ASP A 306 -3.14 -2.35 -23.37
N SER A 307 -3.48 -3.07 -24.45
CA SER A 307 -3.54 -4.52 -24.41
C SER A 307 -2.19 -5.09 -23.98
N GLU A 308 -2.18 -5.87 -22.90
CA GLU A 308 -1.17 -6.93 -22.76
C GLU A 308 -1.12 -7.69 -24.10
N PRO A 309 0.09 -8.02 -24.60
CA PRO A 309 0.22 -8.65 -25.90
C PRO A 309 -0.67 -9.90 -25.92
N PRO A 310 -1.56 -10.05 -26.93
CA PRO A 310 -2.48 -11.17 -26.96
C PRO A 310 -1.70 -12.48 -26.85
N PRO A 311 -2.21 -13.49 -26.10
CA PRO A 311 -1.48 -14.71 -25.82
C PRO A 311 -0.92 -15.28 -27.12
N THR A 312 0.42 -15.34 -27.19
CA THR A 312 1.14 -15.61 -28.44
C THR A 312 0.58 -16.88 -29.06
N ALA A 313 0.00 -16.80 -30.26
CA ALA A 313 -0.72 -17.93 -30.86
C ALA A 313 0.17 -19.19 -30.90
N GLY A 314 -0.07 -20.13 -29.99
CA GLY A 314 0.82 -21.26 -29.69
C GLY A 314 1.33 -21.36 -28.24
N SER A 315 0.94 -20.48 -27.30
CA SER A 315 1.24 -20.65 -25.88
C SER A 315 0.48 -21.83 -25.26
N LEU A 316 1.15 -22.55 -24.35
CA LEU A 316 0.59 -23.71 -23.65
C LEU A 316 -0.17 -23.28 -22.38
N LYS A 317 -1.39 -23.78 -22.19
CA LYS A 317 -2.16 -23.49 -20.96
C LYS A 317 -1.81 -24.46 -19.83
N LEU A 318 -1.32 -23.93 -18.72
CA LEU A 318 -0.92 -24.70 -17.54
C LEU A 318 -1.75 -24.28 -16.31
N ALA A 319 -2.57 -25.19 -15.79
CA ALA A 319 -3.26 -24.99 -14.51
C ALA A 319 -2.41 -25.53 -13.35
N ILE A 320 -2.25 -24.75 -12.27
CA ILE A 320 -1.46 -25.15 -11.10
C ILE A 320 -2.36 -25.23 -9.87
N VAL A 321 -2.42 -26.43 -9.29
CA VAL A 321 -3.35 -26.78 -8.21
C VAL A 321 -2.62 -26.70 -6.87
N PRO A 322 -3.24 -26.14 -5.81
CA PRO A 322 -2.67 -26.18 -4.47
C PRO A 322 -2.23 -27.58 -4.05
N PHE A 323 -0.99 -27.72 -3.58
CA PHE A 323 -0.44 -29.03 -3.23
C PHE A 323 -1.12 -29.55 -1.95
N GLU A 324 -1.67 -30.78 -1.99
CA GLU A 324 -2.40 -31.34 -0.84
C GLU A 324 -1.45 -31.84 0.26
N ASN A 325 -1.75 -31.50 1.53
CA ASN A 325 -0.96 -31.96 2.67
C ASN A 325 -1.31 -33.43 3.02
N ARG A 326 -0.34 -34.35 2.90
CA ARG A 326 -0.48 -35.76 3.32
C ARG A 326 0.20 -36.08 4.66
N GLY A 327 0.71 -35.07 5.36
CA GLY A 327 1.28 -35.20 6.71
C GLY A 327 0.22 -35.17 7.82
N THR A 328 0.61 -35.58 9.04
CA THR A 328 -0.29 -35.66 10.22
C THR A 328 -0.47 -34.34 10.96
N SER A 329 0.25 -33.27 10.58
CA SER A 329 0.16 -31.96 11.23
C SER A 329 -0.72 -30.98 10.46
N VAL A 330 -1.80 -30.53 11.11
CA VAL A 330 -2.75 -29.53 10.58
C VAL A 330 -2.12 -28.13 10.47
N ALA A 331 -1.01 -27.88 11.17
CA ALA A 331 -0.35 -26.57 11.25
C ALA A 331 0.23 -26.06 9.91
N TYR A 332 0.41 -26.94 8.91
CA TYR A 332 1.10 -26.62 7.66
C TYR A 332 0.20 -26.40 6.44
N GLY A 333 -1.12 -26.29 6.63
CA GLY A 333 -2.09 -26.20 5.52
C GLY A 333 -1.89 -25.06 4.51
N ARG A 334 -1.12 -24.02 4.85
CA ARG A 334 -0.82 -22.90 3.93
C ARG A 334 0.37 -23.15 3.00
N ILE A 335 1.31 -24.04 3.34
CA ILE A 335 2.58 -24.21 2.60
C ILE A 335 2.36 -24.69 1.16
N GLY A 336 1.55 -25.73 0.94
CA GLY A 336 1.24 -26.21 -0.42
C GLY A 336 0.42 -25.23 -1.26
N GLN A 337 -0.20 -24.26 -0.60
CA GLN A 337 -0.96 -23.18 -1.20
C GLN A 337 -0.03 -22.02 -1.61
N GLU A 338 0.93 -21.65 -0.75
CA GLU A 338 2.00 -20.68 -1.03
C GLU A 338 2.93 -21.19 -2.14
N LEU A 339 3.38 -22.45 -2.06
CA LEU A 339 4.22 -23.09 -3.08
C LEU A 339 3.58 -23.06 -4.47
N ALA A 340 2.28 -23.35 -4.57
CA ALA A 340 1.56 -23.30 -5.84
C ALA A 340 1.51 -21.89 -6.44
N GLY A 341 1.34 -20.85 -5.60
CA GLY A 341 1.36 -19.46 -6.05
C GLY A 341 2.75 -19.00 -6.49
N MET A 342 3.80 -19.41 -5.78
CA MET A 342 5.18 -19.07 -6.16
C MET A 342 5.57 -19.72 -7.50
N VAL A 343 5.32 -21.03 -7.69
CA VAL A 343 5.55 -21.72 -8.97
C VAL A 343 4.72 -21.10 -10.10
N ALA A 344 3.51 -20.61 -9.81
CA ALA A 344 2.68 -19.93 -10.80
C ALA A 344 3.25 -18.58 -11.23
N SER A 345 3.71 -17.77 -10.26
CA SER A 345 4.39 -16.49 -10.51
C SER A 345 5.59 -16.67 -11.43
N ASP A 346 6.54 -17.54 -11.07
CA ASP A 346 7.78 -17.75 -11.84
C ASP A 346 7.53 -18.33 -13.25
N LEU A 347 6.51 -19.18 -13.41
CA LEU A 347 6.14 -19.70 -14.73
C LEU A 347 5.34 -18.70 -15.58
N SER A 348 4.66 -17.71 -14.96
CA SER A 348 3.89 -16.69 -15.68
C SER A 348 4.77 -15.67 -16.42
N GLU A 349 6.04 -15.52 -16.03
CA GLU A 349 7.02 -14.68 -16.73
C GLU A 349 7.38 -15.22 -18.13
N LEU A 350 7.04 -16.47 -18.44
CA LEU A 350 7.40 -17.14 -19.69
C LEU A 350 6.35 -16.90 -20.77
N ALA A 351 6.69 -16.07 -21.76
CA ALA A 351 5.82 -15.72 -22.90
C ALA A 351 5.30 -16.89 -23.79
N ALA A 352 5.71 -18.13 -23.51
CA ALA A 352 5.22 -19.36 -24.14
C ALA A 352 4.20 -20.13 -23.28
N LEU A 353 3.91 -19.66 -22.07
CA LEU A 353 2.97 -20.23 -21.10
C LEU A 353 1.84 -19.25 -20.80
N ASP A 354 0.65 -19.81 -20.63
CA ASP A 354 -0.52 -19.15 -20.05
C ASP A 354 -0.81 -19.88 -18.74
N VAL A 355 -0.44 -19.26 -17.61
CA VAL A 355 -0.50 -19.89 -16.28
C VAL A 355 -1.80 -19.52 -15.59
N LEU A 356 -2.65 -20.52 -15.40
CA LEU A 356 -3.99 -20.35 -14.83
C LEU A 356 -3.90 -20.45 -13.31
N GLU A 357 -3.89 -19.30 -12.64
CA GLU A 357 -3.79 -19.20 -11.19
C GLU A 357 -5.03 -19.73 -10.43
N ARG A 358 -4.77 -20.04 -9.15
CA ARG A 358 -5.65 -20.47 -8.05
C ARG A 358 -7.17 -20.43 -8.27
N GLN A 359 -7.76 -19.32 -8.72
CA GLN A 359 -9.21 -19.13 -8.81
C GLN A 359 -9.88 -20.04 -9.86
N THR A 360 -9.16 -20.48 -10.90
CA THR A 360 -9.68 -21.51 -11.83
C THR A 360 -9.69 -22.93 -11.22
N THR A 361 -8.86 -23.19 -10.21
CA THR A 361 -8.69 -24.56 -9.67
C THR A 361 -9.67 -24.97 -8.57
N GLU A 362 -10.25 -24.02 -7.81
CA GLU A 362 -11.27 -24.35 -6.80
C GLU A 362 -12.56 -24.90 -7.43
N GLY A 363 -12.91 -24.46 -8.64
CA GLY A 363 -14.03 -25.02 -9.41
C GLY A 363 -13.77 -26.42 -9.99
N LEU A 364 -12.50 -26.84 -10.08
CA LEU A 364 -12.11 -28.08 -10.75
C LEU A 364 -11.76 -29.23 -9.78
N LEU A 365 -11.19 -28.97 -8.60
CA LEU A 365 -10.47 -30.02 -7.85
C LEU A 365 -10.65 -30.00 -6.32
N THR A 366 -11.33 -31.04 -5.84
CA THR A 366 -10.76 -31.85 -4.74
C THR A 366 -10.24 -33.15 -5.34
N GLU A 367 -9.11 -33.73 -4.86
CA GLU A 367 -8.66 -35.06 -5.33
C GLU A 367 -9.80 -36.11 -5.23
N SER A 368 -10.69 -35.95 -4.25
CA SER A 368 -11.87 -36.81 -4.07
C SER A 368 -12.83 -36.79 -5.27
N THR A 369 -12.92 -35.69 -6.03
CA THR A 369 -13.83 -35.55 -7.17
C THR A 369 -13.25 -36.22 -8.41
N LEU A 370 -11.95 -36.05 -8.71
CA LEU A 370 -11.29 -36.82 -9.78
C LEU A 370 -11.32 -38.33 -9.50
N ALA A 371 -11.07 -38.73 -8.26
CA ALA A 371 -11.10 -40.15 -7.87
C ALA A 371 -12.52 -40.74 -7.92
N LYS A 372 -13.56 -39.97 -7.60
CA LYS A 372 -14.97 -40.39 -7.72
C LYS A 372 -15.51 -40.34 -9.15
N ALA A 373 -14.93 -39.51 -10.03
CA ALA A 373 -15.34 -39.36 -11.42
C ALA A 373 -15.04 -40.59 -12.30
N GLY A 374 -14.41 -41.63 -11.75
CA GLY A 374 -14.28 -42.92 -12.43
C GLY A 374 -13.44 -42.86 -13.70
N VAL A 375 -12.33 -42.11 -13.68
CA VAL A 375 -11.35 -42.07 -14.78
C VAL A 375 -10.52 -43.36 -14.81
N THR A 376 -11.22 -44.46 -15.05
CA THR A 376 -10.70 -45.78 -15.44
C THR A 376 -11.73 -46.39 -16.39
N GLN A 377 -11.44 -46.37 -17.70
CA GLN A 377 -12.20 -47.06 -18.77
C GLN A 377 -13.72 -46.78 -18.77
N ASP A 378 -14.23 -45.92 -19.65
CA ASP A 378 -14.31 -46.32 -21.06
C ASP A 378 -14.40 -45.13 -22.03
N GLY A 379 -14.29 -45.43 -23.33
CA GLY A 379 -14.43 -44.41 -24.38
C GLY A 379 -15.85 -43.84 -24.48
N ALA A 380 -15.94 -42.63 -25.05
CA ALA A 380 -17.18 -41.88 -25.34
C ALA A 380 -17.87 -41.19 -24.14
N ASN A 381 -17.21 -40.18 -23.57
CA ASN A 381 -17.86 -38.87 -23.53
C ASN A 381 -16.87 -37.74 -23.86
N ARG A 382 -17.33 -36.72 -24.61
CA ARG A 382 -16.46 -35.67 -25.19
C ARG A 382 -16.63 -34.28 -24.57
N ASP A 383 -17.39 -34.20 -23.48
CA ASP A 383 -17.50 -33.00 -22.66
C ASP A 383 -16.37 -33.00 -21.63
N LYS A 384 -15.22 -32.42 -22.01
CA LYS A 384 -14.08 -32.15 -21.13
C LYS A 384 -13.89 -30.64 -20.97
N PRO A 385 -13.30 -30.15 -19.87
CA PRO A 385 -13.03 -28.73 -19.72
C PRO A 385 -11.87 -28.32 -20.65
N ASP A 386 -12.18 -27.54 -21.70
CA ASP A 386 -11.21 -26.98 -22.67
C ASP A 386 -10.29 -25.88 -22.09
N PHE A 387 -10.09 -25.88 -20.77
CA PHE A 387 -9.46 -24.76 -20.05
C PHE A 387 -7.95 -24.86 -19.95
N ALA A 388 -7.35 -26.07 -19.88
CA ALA A 388 -5.90 -26.25 -19.74
C ALA A 388 -5.34 -27.40 -20.59
N ASP A 389 -4.17 -27.21 -21.21
CA ASP A 389 -3.44 -28.26 -21.93
C ASP A 389 -2.75 -29.25 -20.99
N TYR A 390 -2.28 -28.73 -19.85
CA TYR A 390 -1.59 -29.46 -18.80
C TYR A 390 -2.05 -28.98 -17.41
N VAL A 391 -2.01 -29.89 -16.45
CA VAL A 391 -2.32 -29.62 -15.03
C VAL A 391 -1.15 -30.08 -14.18
N LEU A 392 -0.60 -29.17 -13.37
CA LEU A 392 0.35 -29.45 -12.32
C LEU A 392 -0.40 -29.66 -11.01
N THR A 393 -0.40 -30.91 -10.52
CA THR A 393 -0.89 -31.24 -9.17
C THR A 393 0.26 -31.70 -8.30
N GLY A 394 0.01 -31.86 -7.01
CA GLY A 394 0.92 -32.61 -6.18
C GLY A 394 0.51 -32.67 -4.73
N THR A 395 1.33 -33.34 -3.94
CA THR A 395 1.13 -33.52 -2.50
C THR A 395 2.41 -33.19 -1.78
N PHE A 396 2.32 -32.60 -0.60
CA PHE A 396 3.46 -32.35 0.26
C PHE A 396 3.31 -33.00 1.64
N SER A 397 4.44 -33.26 2.28
CA SER A 397 4.50 -33.72 3.66
C SER A 397 5.74 -33.15 4.35
N VAL A 398 5.57 -32.68 5.58
CA VAL A 398 6.66 -32.22 6.43
C VAL A 398 6.98 -33.28 7.47
N SER A 399 8.24 -33.71 7.55
CA SER A 399 8.74 -34.63 8.58
C SER A 399 10.18 -34.26 8.93
N ASN A 400 10.48 -34.10 10.22
CA ASN A 400 11.82 -33.71 10.71
C ASN A 400 12.40 -32.49 9.97
N GLU A 401 11.60 -31.41 9.85
CA GLU A 401 11.94 -30.14 9.17
C GLU A 401 12.21 -30.26 7.65
N GLN A 402 12.19 -31.46 7.08
CA GLN A 402 12.21 -31.70 5.63
C GLN A 402 10.80 -31.58 5.04
N LEU A 403 10.67 -30.70 4.05
CA LEU A 403 9.54 -30.62 3.13
C LEU A 403 9.79 -31.59 1.96
N THR A 404 8.97 -32.63 1.85
CA THR A 404 8.90 -33.48 0.65
C THR A 404 7.69 -33.08 -0.18
N VAL A 405 7.90 -32.78 -1.47
CA VAL A 405 6.85 -32.49 -2.44
C VAL A 405 6.89 -33.53 -3.55
N VAL A 406 5.75 -34.16 -3.83
CA VAL A 406 5.54 -35.05 -4.98
C VAL A 406 4.63 -34.31 -5.96
N ALA A 407 5.21 -33.82 -7.05
CA ALA A 407 4.54 -33.03 -8.08
C ALA A 407 4.31 -33.87 -9.36
N LYS A 408 3.19 -33.65 -10.04
CA LYS A 408 2.73 -34.41 -11.22
C LYS A 408 2.22 -33.45 -12.28
N LEU A 409 2.83 -33.51 -13.47
CA LEU A 409 2.35 -32.81 -14.66
C LEU A 409 1.54 -33.78 -15.52
N SER A 410 0.24 -33.53 -15.67
CA SER A 410 -0.71 -34.43 -16.36
C SER A 410 -1.42 -33.71 -17.50
N LYS A 411 -1.68 -34.41 -18.61
CA LYS A 411 -2.50 -33.90 -19.71
C LYS A 411 -3.95 -34.37 -19.53
N PRO A 412 -4.97 -33.49 -19.52
CA PRO A 412 -6.35 -33.89 -19.28
C PRO A 412 -6.83 -35.03 -20.18
N GLY A 413 -7.24 -36.14 -19.55
CA GLY A 413 -7.74 -37.32 -20.25
C GLY A 413 -6.67 -38.29 -20.78
N ILE A 414 -5.42 -38.20 -20.30
CA ILE A 414 -4.41 -39.25 -20.44
C ILE A 414 -4.15 -39.85 -19.05
N ASP A 415 -4.40 -41.15 -18.87
CA ASP A 415 -4.36 -41.86 -17.57
C ASP A 415 -2.98 -41.88 -16.88
N LYS A 416 -1.91 -41.46 -17.58
CA LYS A 416 -0.54 -41.41 -17.03
C LYS A 416 -0.03 -39.96 -17.01
N PRO A 417 0.58 -39.52 -15.88
CA PRO A 417 1.26 -38.23 -15.84
C PRO A 417 2.39 -38.22 -16.86
N GLN A 418 2.60 -37.07 -17.50
CA GLN A 418 3.64 -36.84 -18.49
C GLN A 418 5.01 -36.66 -17.82
N ALA A 419 5.01 -36.12 -16.59
CA ALA A 419 6.14 -36.16 -15.68
C ALA A 419 5.67 -36.25 -14.22
N GLU A 420 6.47 -36.89 -13.37
CA GLU A 420 6.29 -36.94 -11.91
C GLU A 420 7.66 -36.73 -11.25
N TRP A 421 7.70 -35.90 -10.21
CA TRP A 421 8.92 -35.52 -9.52
C TRP A 421 8.72 -35.55 -8.01
N THR A 422 9.66 -36.17 -7.30
CA THR A 422 9.77 -36.03 -5.84
C THR A 422 10.93 -35.09 -5.54
N LEU A 423 10.63 -33.95 -4.94
CA LEU A 423 11.58 -32.94 -4.50
C LEU A 423 11.63 -32.95 -2.97
N GLN A 424 12.83 -32.81 -2.41
CA GLN A 424 13.05 -32.75 -0.96
C GLN A 424 14.00 -31.59 -0.64
N ARG A 425 13.58 -30.76 0.31
CA ARG A 425 14.34 -29.62 0.85
C ARG A 425 13.98 -29.43 2.33
N GLN A 426 14.73 -28.59 3.03
CA GLN A 426 14.28 -28.10 4.33
C GLN A 426 13.09 -27.14 4.15
N VAL A 427 12.23 -27.02 5.17
CA VAL A 427 11.00 -26.19 5.10
C VAL A 427 11.28 -24.70 4.86
N ASP A 428 12.44 -24.21 5.29
CA ASP A 428 12.93 -22.83 5.06
C ASP A 428 13.45 -22.60 3.63
N GLN A 429 13.68 -23.66 2.84
CA GLN A 429 14.19 -23.60 1.47
C GLN A 429 13.05 -23.65 0.41
N LEU A 430 11.87 -23.11 0.74
CA LEU A 430 10.67 -23.20 -0.10
C LEU A 430 10.88 -22.63 -1.52
N SER A 431 11.53 -21.46 -1.65
CA SER A 431 11.84 -20.84 -2.96
C SER A 431 12.80 -21.68 -3.81
N GLN A 432 13.75 -22.41 -3.20
CA GLN A 432 14.66 -23.28 -3.96
C GLN A 432 13.98 -24.58 -4.41
N LEU A 433 12.98 -25.04 -3.67
CA LEU A 433 12.14 -26.16 -4.07
C LEU A 433 11.19 -25.75 -5.19
N GLU A 434 10.71 -24.51 -5.15
CA GLU A 434 9.88 -23.87 -6.18
C GLU A 434 10.64 -23.63 -7.48
N GLU A 435 11.78 -22.92 -7.47
CA GLU A 435 12.64 -22.69 -8.64
C GLU A 435 13.00 -24.00 -9.34
N GLN A 436 13.41 -25.03 -8.57
CA GLN A 436 13.70 -26.37 -9.09
C GLN A 436 12.46 -27.10 -9.65
N LEU A 437 11.26 -26.79 -9.15
CA LEU A 437 10.01 -27.35 -9.69
C LEU A 437 9.62 -26.63 -10.98
N ALA A 438 9.74 -25.30 -11.03
CA ALA A 438 9.53 -24.50 -12.23
C ALA A 438 10.47 -24.95 -13.36
N GLU A 439 11.79 -25.05 -13.13
CA GLU A 439 12.76 -25.61 -14.09
C GLU A 439 12.33 -26.97 -14.67
N LYS A 440 11.82 -27.87 -13.81
CA LYS A 440 11.39 -29.21 -14.22
C LYS A 440 10.11 -29.18 -15.06
N VAL A 441 9.19 -28.27 -14.75
CA VAL A 441 7.96 -28.06 -15.53
C VAL A 441 8.30 -27.48 -16.90
N ILE A 442 9.14 -26.44 -16.98
CA ILE A 442 9.64 -25.85 -18.24
C ILE A 442 10.28 -26.91 -19.12
N ALA A 443 11.19 -27.72 -18.56
CA ALA A 443 11.87 -28.79 -19.27
C ALA A 443 10.93 -29.88 -19.77
N ALA A 444 9.91 -30.28 -18.99
CA ALA A 444 8.93 -31.28 -19.42
C ALA A 444 7.93 -30.75 -20.45
N LEU A 445 7.66 -29.44 -20.47
CA LEU A 445 6.87 -28.78 -21.50
C LEU A 445 7.68 -28.44 -22.77
N SER A 446 9.00 -28.69 -22.77
CA SER A 446 9.90 -28.50 -23.92
C SER A 446 9.95 -27.05 -24.44
N ILE A 447 9.97 -26.08 -23.53
CA ILE A 447 10.04 -24.65 -23.83
C ILE A 447 11.51 -24.20 -23.92
N ASP A 448 11.87 -23.44 -24.96
CA ASP A 448 13.25 -23.09 -25.31
C ASP A 448 13.65 -21.69 -24.76
N ASP A 449 14.18 -21.63 -23.53
CA ASP A 449 14.54 -20.37 -22.85
C ASP A 449 15.87 -19.77 -23.37
N THR A 450 15.78 -19.08 -24.50
CA THR A 450 16.91 -18.39 -25.14
C THR A 450 16.99 -16.89 -24.80
N ARG A 451 16.19 -16.36 -23.86
CA ARG A 451 16.17 -14.93 -23.52
C ARG A 451 16.88 -14.55 -22.22
N ARG A 452 17.18 -15.49 -21.31
CA ARG A 452 17.98 -15.21 -20.09
C ARG A 452 19.48 -14.99 -20.34
N THR A 453 20.00 -15.12 -21.57
CA THR A 453 21.46 -15.01 -21.87
C THR A 453 21.82 -13.94 -22.91
N SER A 454 21.91 -12.67 -22.50
CA SER A 454 22.66 -11.64 -23.23
C SER A 454 23.10 -10.49 -22.31
N PRO A 455 24.41 -10.30 -22.08
CA PRO A 455 24.91 -9.23 -21.21
C PRO A 455 24.92 -7.89 -21.95
N GLN A 456 23.99 -6.99 -21.63
CA GLN A 456 24.09 -5.59 -22.05
C GLN A 456 24.97 -4.79 -21.08
N THR A 457 25.87 -3.98 -21.65
CA THR A 457 26.88 -3.23 -20.93
C THR A 457 26.26 -1.99 -20.27
N GLN A 458 26.26 -1.93 -18.94
CA GLN A 458 25.73 -0.78 -18.21
C GLN A 458 26.63 0.46 -18.34
N GLN A 459 26.01 1.62 -18.53
CA GLN A 459 26.57 2.91 -18.12
C GLN A 459 25.55 3.64 -17.25
N GLY A 460 25.87 3.86 -15.97
CA GLY A 460 25.53 5.13 -15.33
C GLY A 460 24.49 5.18 -14.20
N GLU A 461 23.92 4.08 -13.69
CA GLU A 461 23.14 4.13 -12.45
C GLU A 461 23.97 3.80 -11.21
N ALA A 462 23.85 4.62 -10.17
CA ALA A 462 24.53 4.42 -8.88
C ALA A 462 24.00 3.16 -8.18
N PRO A 463 24.86 2.25 -7.69
CA PRO A 463 24.44 1.00 -7.08
C PRO A 463 23.61 1.23 -5.82
N THR A 464 22.52 0.48 -5.69
CA THR A 464 21.69 0.45 -4.48
C THR A 464 22.25 -0.56 -3.49
N VAL A 465 22.59 -0.12 -2.28
CA VAL A 465 23.28 -0.89 -1.25
C VAL A 465 22.43 -0.98 0.02
N ALA A 466 22.21 -2.20 0.52
CA ALA A 466 21.63 -2.44 1.83
C ALA A 466 22.70 -2.85 2.85
N ILE A 467 22.58 -2.37 4.10
CA ILE A 467 23.53 -2.67 5.18
C ILE A 467 22.81 -3.40 6.32
N LEU A 468 23.16 -4.67 6.51
CA LEU A 468 22.59 -5.50 7.57
C LEU A 468 23.28 -5.26 8.92
N PRO A 469 22.62 -5.62 10.05
CA PRO A 469 23.30 -5.69 11.33
C PRO A 469 24.52 -6.61 11.26
N LEU A 470 25.64 -6.18 11.84
CA LEU A 470 26.82 -7.03 11.96
C LEU A 470 26.65 -7.97 13.15
N ILE A 471 27.16 -9.19 13.04
CA ILE A 471 27.10 -10.19 14.12
C ILE A 471 28.17 -9.89 15.17
N ASN A 472 27.78 -9.80 16.45
CA ASN A 472 28.73 -9.72 17.57
C ASN A 472 29.30 -11.12 17.86
N ASN A 473 30.59 -11.33 17.65
CA ASN A 473 31.31 -12.55 18.02
C ASN A 473 32.16 -12.38 19.31
N SER A 474 32.05 -11.23 19.98
CA SER A 474 32.79 -10.91 21.21
C SER A 474 32.29 -11.74 22.39
N ALA A 475 33.18 -12.09 23.31
CA ALA A 475 32.80 -12.75 24.57
C ALA A 475 31.99 -11.82 25.51
N SER A 476 32.00 -10.52 25.25
CA SER A 476 31.28 -9.49 25.99
C SER A 476 30.00 -9.06 25.28
N ALA A 477 28.87 -9.16 25.99
CA ALA A 477 27.58 -8.61 25.56
C ALA A 477 27.54 -7.07 25.53
N ARG A 478 28.59 -6.39 26.02
CA ARG A 478 28.71 -4.92 26.03
C ARG A 478 28.47 -4.30 24.65
N LEU A 479 28.87 -5.00 23.58
CA LEU A 479 28.74 -4.52 22.20
C LEU A 479 27.53 -5.09 21.46
N ASP A 480 26.56 -5.72 22.13
CA ASP A 480 25.38 -6.27 21.43
C ASP A 480 24.55 -5.19 20.73
N ASP A 481 24.45 -4.00 21.32
CA ASP A 481 23.76 -2.87 20.70
C ASP A 481 24.52 -2.34 19.45
N MET A 482 25.84 -2.55 19.39
CA MET A 482 26.66 -2.23 18.22
C MET A 482 26.40 -3.15 17.01
N GLN A 483 25.67 -4.26 17.15
CA GLN A 483 25.22 -5.03 15.98
C GLN A 483 24.42 -4.17 15.00
N VAL A 484 23.56 -3.28 15.52
CA VAL A 484 22.88 -2.25 14.70
C VAL A 484 23.74 -0.98 14.62
N GLY A 485 24.42 -0.59 15.70
CA GLY A 485 25.27 0.61 15.72
C GLY A 485 26.34 0.67 14.63
N PHE A 486 27.05 -0.43 14.34
CA PHE A 486 28.01 -0.48 13.24
C PHE A 486 27.37 -0.28 11.87
N ALA A 487 26.16 -0.81 11.65
CA ALA A 487 25.43 -0.60 10.40
C ALA A 487 25.01 0.86 10.23
N GLU A 488 24.57 1.53 11.31
CA GLU A 488 24.25 2.97 11.31
C GLU A 488 25.48 3.85 11.04
N VAL A 489 26.64 3.53 11.66
CA VAL A 489 27.90 4.25 11.42
C VAL A 489 28.33 4.10 9.95
N LEU A 490 28.31 2.88 9.40
CA LEU A 490 28.62 2.64 7.99
C LEU A 490 27.63 3.32 7.03
N GLN A 491 26.33 3.30 7.35
CA GLN A 491 25.29 3.97 6.57
C GLN A 491 25.53 5.49 6.54
N SER A 492 25.92 6.08 7.67
CA SER A 492 26.30 7.50 7.72
C SER A 492 27.55 7.81 6.89
N MET A 493 28.59 6.97 6.94
CA MET A 493 29.87 7.26 6.26
C MET A 493 29.79 7.02 4.75
N LEU A 494 29.13 5.94 4.32
CA LEU A 494 28.89 5.68 2.90
C LEU A 494 27.89 6.67 2.29
N GLY A 495 26.93 7.17 3.08
CA GLY A 495 25.95 8.18 2.65
C GLY A 495 26.54 9.56 2.38
N GLU A 496 27.78 9.83 2.81
CA GLU A 496 28.53 11.04 2.46
C GLU A 496 29.25 10.93 1.09
N LEU A 497 29.28 9.74 0.48
CA LEU A 497 29.93 9.51 -0.82
C LEU A 497 28.97 9.78 -1.99
N GLU A 498 29.44 10.51 -3.00
CA GLU A 498 28.73 10.65 -4.27
C GLU A 498 28.78 9.31 -5.05
N GLY A 499 27.65 8.89 -5.63
CA GLY A 499 27.58 7.69 -6.48
C GLY A 499 27.10 6.40 -5.80
N VAL A 500 26.44 6.46 -4.64
CA VAL A 500 25.79 5.29 -3.99
C VAL A 500 24.37 5.64 -3.53
N ARG A 501 23.43 4.68 -3.68
CA ARG A 501 22.08 4.77 -3.08
C ARG A 501 22.02 3.80 -1.90
N LEU A 502 21.57 4.26 -0.73
CA LEU A 502 21.45 3.39 0.46
C LEU A 502 19.98 3.08 0.74
N VAL A 503 19.67 1.81 1.02
CA VAL A 503 18.31 1.39 1.41
C VAL A 503 17.98 1.91 2.82
N ASP A 504 16.74 2.38 3.03
CA ASP A 504 16.33 2.94 4.31
C ASP A 504 16.32 1.88 5.43
N ARG A 505 16.74 2.28 6.64
CA ARG A 505 16.88 1.37 7.77
C ARG A 505 15.55 0.83 8.29
N GLN A 506 14.45 1.56 8.15
CA GLN A 506 13.11 1.09 8.52
C GLN A 506 12.63 -0.01 7.57
N GLN A 507 12.94 0.11 6.28
CA GLN A 507 12.66 -0.93 5.28
C GLN A 507 13.46 -2.21 5.60
N ILE A 508 14.75 -2.07 5.95
CA ILE A 508 15.58 -3.17 6.43
C ILE A 508 15.02 -3.79 7.72
N ASP A 509 14.66 -2.99 8.72
CA ASP A 509 14.12 -3.50 9.99
C ASP A 509 12.75 -4.17 9.83
N GLN A 510 11.89 -3.71 8.91
CA GLN A 510 10.61 -4.35 8.62
C GLN A 510 10.81 -5.74 8.01
N ILE A 511 11.59 -5.84 6.94
CA ILE A 511 11.90 -7.10 6.26
C ILE A 511 12.67 -8.06 7.18
N LEU A 512 13.64 -7.57 7.96
CA LEU A 512 14.34 -8.39 8.96
C LEU A 512 13.45 -8.79 10.14
N LYS A 513 12.40 -8.04 10.49
CA LYS A 513 11.45 -8.43 11.54
C LYS A 513 10.49 -9.50 11.04
N GLU A 514 10.06 -9.41 9.79
CA GLU A 514 9.31 -10.45 9.10
C GLU A 514 10.15 -11.74 8.98
N GLN A 515 11.45 -11.65 8.64
CA GLN A 515 12.36 -12.80 8.64
C GLN A 515 12.83 -13.29 10.03
N LYS A 516 12.81 -12.46 11.08
CA LYS A 516 13.14 -12.89 12.47
C LYS A 516 12.08 -13.77 13.13
N LEU A 517 10.95 -13.99 12.46
CA LEU A 517 10.03 -15.09 12.77
C LEU A 517 10.45 -16.42 12.13
N THR A 518 11.55 -16.44 11.36
CA THR A 518 11.99 -17.61 10.56
C THR A 518 13.47 -17.96 10.74
N LEU A 519 14.39 -17.00 10.98
CA LEU A 519 15.84 -17.26 10.97
C LEU A 519 16.59 -16.83 12.25
N SER A 520 17.39 -17.77 12.78
CA SER A 520 18.13 -17.68 14.05
C SER A 520 19.62 -17.29 13.91
N GLY A 521 19.97 -16.47 12.91
CA GLY A 521 21.21 -15.69 12.94
C GLY A 521 22.44 -16.25 12.20
N LEU A 522 22.26 -16.96 11.07
CA LEU A 522 23.35 -17.27 10.14
C LEU A 522 22.97 -16.79 8.73
N VAL A 523 23.59 -15.69 8.28
CA VAL A 523 23.39 -15.18 6.91
C VAL A 523 24.25 -15.99 5.94
N ASP A 524 23.62 -16.96 5.27
CA ASP A 524 24.23 -17.69 4.17
C ASP A 524 24.10 -16.90 2.83
N PRO A 525 24.81 -17.29 1.76
CA PRO A 525 24.73 -16.60 0.46
C PRO A 525 23.33 -16.59 -0.17
N ALA A 526 22.48 -17.60 0.06
CA ALA A 526 21.09 -17.62 -0.44
C ALA A 526 20.20 -16.64 0.33
N SER A 527 20.33 -16.56 1.66
CA SER A 527 19.68 -15.52 2.47
C SER A 527 20.05 -14.11 1.99
N ALA A 528 21.28 -13.90 1.53
CA ALA A 528 21.73 -12.62 0.99
C ALA A 528 21.05 -12.22 -0.34
N ILE A 529 20.78 -13.18 -1.25
CA ILE A 529 19.95 -12.92 -2.44
C ILE A 529 18.54 -12.47 -2.01
N GLN A 530 17.90 -13.25 -1.14
CA GLN A 530 16.50 -13.02 -0.77
C GLN A 530 16.31 -11.67 -0.07
N VAL A 531 17.16 -11.37 0.92
CA VAL A 531 17.16 -10.08 1.60
C VAL A 531 17.49 -8.94 0.64
N GLY A 532 18.45 -9.14 -0.28
CA GLY A 532 18.79 -8.16 -1.32
C GLY A 532 17.63 -7.82 -2.27
N LYS A 533 16.97 -8.85 -2.83
CA LYS A 533 15.80 -8.72 -3.71
C LYS A 533 14.63 -8.04 -3.00
N LEU A 534 14.29 -8.45 -1.78
CA LEU A 534 13.22 -7.84 -0.97
C LEU A 534 13.48 -6.35 -0.66
N LEU A 535 14.76 -5.94 -0.57
CA LEU A 535 15.18 -4.57 -0.29
C LEU A 535 15.39 -3.72 -1.55
N GLY A 536 15.23 -4.27 -2.76
CA GLY A 536 15.59 -3.60 -4.01
C GLY A 536 17.09 -3.24 -4.11
N ALA A 537 17.93 -3.89 -3.31
CA ALA A 537 19.36 -3.65 -3.26
C ALA A 537 20.09 -4.50 -4.32
N GLN A 538 21.04 -3.90 -5.03
CA GLN A 538 21.96 -4.58 -5.95
C GLN A 538 23.20 -5.12 -5.22
N ARG A 539 23.54 -4.51 -4.08
CA ARG A 539 24.65 -4.90 -3.20
C ARG A 539 24.15 -5.04 -1.77
N LEU A 540 24.62 -6.05 -1.07
CA LEU A 540 24.34 -6.27 0.35
C LEU A 540 25.65 -6.27 1.15
N LEU A 541 25.71 -5.46 2.19
CA LEU A 541 26.78 -5.49 3.18
C LEU A 541 26.33 -6.34 4.38
N SER A 542 27.08 -7.41 4.64
CA SER A 542 26.89 -8.31 5.79
C SER A 542 28.24 -8.62 6.42
N GLY A 543 28.29 -8.74 7.75
CA GLY A 543 29.57 -8.80 8.46
C GLY A 543 29.47 -9.23 9.91
N SER A 544 30.61 -9.22 10.57
CA SER A 544 30.75 -9.52 12.00
C SER A 544 31.91 -8.75 12.61
N PHE A 545 31.89 -8.60 13.93
CA PHE A 545 32.96 -7.98 14.69
C PHE A 545 33.30 -8.78 15.96
N LEU A 546 34.51 -8.57 16.47
CA LEU A 546 35.06 -9.21 17.66
C LEU A 546 35.91 -8.19 18.42
N GLU A 547 35.56 -7.96 19.69
CA GLU A 547 36.40 -7.28 20.69
C GLU A 547 37.08 -8.35 21.57
N LEU A 548 38.41 -8.29 21.65
CA LEU A 548 39.23 -9.11 22.55
C LEU A 548 40.38 -8.26 23.10
N ASP A 549 40.49 -8.15 24.43
CA ASP A 549 41.55 -7.36 25.10
C ASP A 549 41.72 -5.94 24.55
N LYS A 550 40.59 -5.24 24.30
CA LYS A 550 40.50 -3.92 23.65
C LYS A 550 41.02 -3.85 22.21
N GLN A 551 41.24 -4.99 21.54
CA GLN A 551 41.43 -5.04 20.09
C GLN A 551 40.09 -5.33 19.43
N LEU A 552 39.65 -4.40 18.57
CA LEU A 552 38.44 -4.50 17.77
C LEU A 552 38.81 -4.96 16.35
N SER A 553 38.24 -6.08 15.92
CA SER A 553 38.33 -6.61 14.56
C SER A 553 36.94 -6.58 13.92
N ILE A 554 36.79 -5.85 12.80
CA ILE A 554 35.53 -5.78 12.05
C ILE A 554 35.76 -6.34 10.64
N GLN A 555 34.88 -7.23 10.19
CA GLN A 555 34.89 -7.76 8.82
C GLN A 555 33.53 -7.59 8.16
N VAL A 556 33.52 -6.98 6.97
CA VAL A 556 32.33 -6.78 6.13
C VAL A 556 32.55 -7.46 4.78
N ARG A 557 31.52 -8.12 4.27
CA ARG A 557 31.47 -8.71 2.93
C ARG A 557 30.50 -7.91 2.07
N VAL A 558 30.90 -7.63 0.84
CA VAL A 558 30.06 -7.07 -0.21
C VAL A 558 29.53 -8.24 -1.03
N VAL A 559 28.22 -8.44 -1.00
CA VAL A 559 27.53 -9.52 -1.73
C VAL A 559 26.73 -8.90 -2.89
N ASP A 560 26.87 -9.48 -4.07
CA ASP A 560 26.00 -9.23 -5.21
C ASP A 560 24.68 -9.96 -5.01
N THR A 561 23.57 -9.23 -5.02
CA THR A 561 22.24 -9.77 -4.70
C THR A 561 21.59 -10.49 -5.87
N GLY A 562 22.07 -10.29 -7.09
CA GLY A 562 21.63 -11.02 -8.28
C GLY A 562 22.30 -12.39 -8.43
N THR A 563 23.52 -12.55 -7.91
CA THR A 563 24.37 -13.73 -8.14
C THR A 563 24.81 -14.48 -6.86
N ALA A 564 24.44 -14.01 -5.67
CA ALA A 564 25.01 -14.42 -4.36
C ALA A 564 26.53 -14.26 -4.21
N ALA A 565 27.24 -13.76 -5.23
CA ALA A 565 28.69 -13.73 -5.22
C ALA A 565 29.20 -12.72 -4.18
N VAL A 566 30.15 -13.14 -3.34
CA VAL A 566 30.94 -12.20 -2.54
C VAL A 566 31.92 -11.50 -3.48
N VAL A 567 31.53 -10.33 -3.99
CA VAL A 567 32.33 -9.52 -4.91
C VAL A 567 33.49 -8.81 -4.22
N GLY A 568 33.43 -8.68 -2.90
CA GLY A 568 34.54 -8.18 -2.11
C GLY A 568 34.38 -8.42 -0.61
N SER A 569 35.46 -8.25 0.13
CA SER A 569 35.40 -8.14 1.59
C SER A 569 36.43 -7.13 2.07
N ALA A 570 36.07 -6.43 3.13
CA ALA A 570 36.90 -5.48 3.84
C ALA A 570 37.08 -5.95 5.28
N LYS A 571 38.28 -5.73 5.84
CA LYS A 571 38.59 -6.08 7.23
C LYS A 571 39.55 -5.06 7.83
N VAL A 572 39.21 -4.58 9.02
CA VAL A 572 40.07 -3.74 9.86
C VAL A 572 40.31 -4.41 11.22
N THR A 573 41.44 -4.13 11.84
CA THR A 573 41.78 -4.63 13.18
C THR A 573 42.76 -3.69 13.87
N GLY A 574 42.44 -3.28 15.10
CA GLY A 574 43.31 -2.44 15.92
C GLY A 574 42.71 -2.14 17.29
N PRO A 575 43.31 -1.22 18.07
CA PRO A 575 42.77 -0.79 19.36
C PRO A 575 41.37 -0.17 19.26
N ASP A 576 40.52 -0.44 20.24
CA ASP A 576 39.17 0.16 20.37
C ASP A 576 39.20 1.69 20.51
N GLU A 577 40.26 2.23 21.10
CA GLU A 577 40.59 3.66 21.18
C GLU A 577 40.85 4.32 19.81
N HIS A 578 41.19 3.55 18.77
CA HIS A 578 41.38 4.00 17.38
C HIS A 578 40.15 3.74 16.49
N PHE A 579 38.95 3.64 17.09
CA PHE A 579 37.69 3.32 16.40
C PHE A 579 37.46 4.15 15.12
N ASP A 580 37.70 5.45 15.14
CA ASP A 580 37.43 6.34 13.99
C ASP A 580 38.35 6.02 12.79
N GLU A 581 39.66 5.83 13.04
CA GLU A 581 40.63 5.40 12.02
C GLU A 581 40.22 4.05 11.41
N LEU A 582 39.83 3.09 12.25
CA LEU A 582 39.35 1.78 11.82
C LEU A 582 38.07 1.88 10.95
N MET A 583 37.15 2.79 11.28
CA MET A 583 35.92 2.98 10.51
C MET A 583 36.15 3.76 9.20
N GLU A 584 37.08 4.71 9.16
CA GLU A 584 37.50 5.39 7.93
C GLU A 584 38.15 4.40 6.94
N ASP A 585 39.10 3.58 7.42
CA ASP A 585 39.76 2.56 6.59
C ASP A 585 38.78 1.49 6.10
N LEU A 586 37.86 1.04 6.96
CA LEU A 586 36.82 0.09 6.59
C LEU A 586 35.89 0.67 5.51
N THR A 587 35.47 1.92 5.67
CA THR A 587 34.62 2.62 4.68
C THR A 587 35.33 2.78 3.35
N ARG A 588 36.62 3.15 3.36
CA ARG A 588 37.45 3.34 2.16
C ARG A 588 37.60 2.03 1.37
N ASP A 589 37.87 0.92 2.05
CA ASP A 589 38.00 -0.39 1.40
C ASP A 589 36.64 -0.88 0.86
N ILE A 590 35.54 -0.70 1.61
CA ILE A 590 34.17 -1.00 1.13
C ILE A 590 33.83 -0.18 -0.12
N ALA A 591 34.09 1.13 -0.13
CA ALA A 591 33.83 2.00 -1.28
C ALA A 591 34.61 1.54 -2.52
N ALA A 592 35.87 1.13 -2.35
CA ALA A 592 36.66 0.54 -3.42
C ALA A 592 36.11 -0.80 -3.93
N LYS A 593 35.54 -1.67 -3.06
CA LYS A 593 34.84 -2.90 -3.49
C LYS A 593 33.49 -2.66 -4.15
N LEU A 594 32.88 -1.49 -3.93
CA LEU A 594 31.63 -1.06 -4.57
C LEU A 594 31.87 -0.30 -5.89
N GLU A 595 33.14 -0.14 -6.32
CA GLU A 595 33.55 0.62 -7.50
C GLU A 595 33.15 2.12 -7.44
N ILE A 596 32.94 2.64 -6.23
CA ILE A 596 32.60 4.05 -6.00
C ILE A 596 33.87 4.90 -6.15
N ALA A 597 33.83 5.86 -7.08
CA ALA A 597 34.92 6.81 -7.28
C ALA A 597 35.02 7.78 -6.09
N LEU A 598 36.02 7.58 -5.23
CA LEU A 598 36.38 8.55 -4.20
C LEU A 598 36.89 9.82 -4.89
N THR A 599 36.11 10.90 -4.86
CA THR A 599 36.55 12.18 -5.42
C THR A 599 37.67 12.77 -4.57
N ASP A 600 38.83 13.03 -5.16
CA ASP A 600 39.90 13.87 -4.60
C ASP A 600 39.47 15.36 -4.55
N LYS A 601 38.38 15.66 -3.84
CA LYS A 601 38.11 17.02 -3.40
C LYS A 601 39.21 17.38 -2.38
N PRO A 602 39.88 18.53 -2.51
CA PRO A 602 40.84 19.00 -1.50
C PRO A 602 40.19 19.00 -0.12
N ASP A 603 40.99 18.74 0.93
CA ASP A 603 40.54 18.51 2.31
C ASP A 603 40.02 19.80 3.00
N ASP A 604 38.96 20.39 2.46
CA ASP A 604 38.19 21.49 3.08
C ASP A 604 37.46 21.02 4.35
N SER A 605 37.48 19.70 4.59
CA SER A 605 37.17 19.07 5.88
C SER A 605 38.10 19.53 7.01
N ALA A 606 39.19 20.26 6.75
CA ALA A 606 39.89 21.04 7.77
C ALA A 606 39.00 22.08 8.50
N THR A 607 37.82 22.40 7.95
CA THR A 607 36.80 23.28 8.57
C THR A 607 35.54 22.54 9.07
N ARG A 608 35.42 21.24 8.81
CA ARG A 608 34.44 20.37 9.47
C ARG A 608 35.08 19.87 10.77
N PRO A 609 34.42 19.97 11.94
CA PRO A 609 34.91 19.28 13.12
C PRO A 609 34.79 17.76 12.87
N ARG A 610 35.88 17.12 12.41
CA ARG A 610 36.10 15.67 12.53
C ARG A 610 36.19 15.35 14.02
N ALA A 611 35.02 15.20 14.65
CA ALA A 611 34.94 14.69 16.01
C ALA A 611 35.32 13.21 15.96
N ALA A 612 36.45 12.87 16.59
CA ALA A 612 36.96 11.51 16.64
C ALA A 612 35.89 10.58 17.24
N ARG A 613 35.26 9.74 16.40
CA ARG A 613 34.16 8.88 16.83
C ARG A 613 34.72 7.84 17.80
N SER A 614 34.38 7.97 19.09
CA SER A 614 34.77 6.95 20.07
C SER A 614 33.78 5.77 20.07
N LEU A 615 34.28 4.55 20.28
CA LEU A 615 33.43 3.35 20.43
C LEU A 615 32.41 3.51 21.57
N GLU A 616 32.80 4.18 22.67
CA GLU A 616 31.93 4.51 23.80
C GLU A 616 30.71 5.34 23.36
N VAL A 617 30.93 6.43 22.60
CA VAL A 617 29.84 7.27 22.09
C VAL A 617 28.95 6.48 21.14
N ALA A 618 29.52 5.74 20.19
CA ALA A 618 28.74 4.93 19.25
C ALA A 618 27.85 3.90 19.98
N LEU A 619 28.39 3.24 21.02
CA LEU A 619 27.66 2.30 21.86
C LEU A 619 26.50 2.97 22.63
N HIS A 620 26.74 4.12 23.24
CA HIS A 620 25.72 4.88 23.96
C HIS A 620 24.58 5.36 23.04
N LEU A 621 24.88 5.78 21.82
CA LEU A 621 23.87 6.14 20.82
C LEU A 621 23.04 4.91 20.41
N ALA A 622 23.69 3.79 20.06
CA ALA A 622 23.01 2.55 19.66
C ALA A 622 22.11 1.99 20.77
N THR A 623 22.58 2.06 22.02
CA THR A 623 21.80 1.70 23.23
C THR A 623 20.56 2.60 23.37
N GLY A 624 20.72 3.92 23.19
CA GLY A 624 19.61 4.87 23.21
C GLY A 624 18.56 4.60 22.13
N ASP A 625 18.98 4.29 20.90
CA ASP A 625 18.08 4.03 19.78
C ASP A 625 17.38 2.66 19.85
N ARG A 626 17.98 1.64 20.48
CA ARG A 626 17.23 0.43 20.86
C ARG A 626 16.19 0.73 21.94
N LEU A 627 16.58 1.36 23.05
CA LEU A 627 15.68 1.68 24.15
C LEU A 627 14.51 2.57 23.72
N ARG A 628 14.74 3.51 22.79
CA ARG A 628 13.70 4.32 22.15
C ARG A 628 12.70 3.47 21.37
N ARG A 629 13.16 2.50 20.58
CA ARG A 629 12.29 1.57 19.84
C ARG A 629 11.49 0.63 20.76
N GLU A 630 12.03 0.31 21.94
CA GLU A 630 11.33 -0.42 23.01
C GLU A 630 10.33 0.44 23.80
N GLY A 631 10.21 1.75 23.51
CA GLY A 631 9.37 2.70 24.24
C GLY A 631 9.93 3.09 25.62
N ASN A 632 11.19 2.75 25.93
CA ASN A 632 11.82 3.04 27.20
C ASN A 632 12.54 4.41 27.18
N PHE A 633 11.76 5.47 26.99
CA PHE A 633 12.26 6.82 26.71
C PHE A 633 13.17 7.40 27.81
N LEU A 634 12.92 7.07 29.09
CA LEU A 634 13.76 7.53 30.19
C LEU A 634 15.18 6.94 30.11
N LYS A 635 15.30 5.62 29.96
CA LYS A 635 16.62 4.98 29.81
C LYS A 635 17.30 5.36 28.50
N ALA A 636 16.54 5.61 27.43
CA ALA A 636 17.08 6.15 26.19
C ALA A 636 17.71 7.54 26.42
N ALA A 637 17.03 8.42 27.18
CA ALA A 637 17.55 9.74 27.52
C ALA A 637 18.81 9.67 28.41
N GLU A 638 18.91 8.68 29.30
CA GLU A 638 20.11 8.38 30.09
C GLU A 638 21.28 7.90 29.21
N ALA A 639 21.01 7.01 28.24
CA ALA A 639 22.02 6.52 27.30
C ALA A 639 22.59 7.65 26.43
N TYR A 640 21.73 8.47 25.80
CA TYR A 640 22.19 9.66 25.06
C TYR A 640 22.91 10.67 25.96
N GLN A 641 22.56 10.77 27.24
CA GLN A 641 23.29 11.61 28.18
C GLN A 641 24.74 11.14 28.39
N GLN A 642 25.03 9.84 28.34
CA GLN A 642 26.41 9.36 28.42
C GLN A 642 27.21 9.75 27.17
N ALA A 643 26.62 9.62 25.97
CA ALA A 643 27.24 10.13 24.73
C ALA A 643 27.57 11.63 24.83
N ILE A 644 26.64 12.44 25.36
CA ILE A 644 26.83 13.89 25.61
C ILE A 644 27.91 14.17 26.67
N LEU A 645 28.13 13.30 27.67
CA LEU A 645 29.20 13.51 28.65
C LEU A 645 30.60 13.33 28.05
N ILE A 646 30.71 12.52 26.99
CA ILE A 646 31.97 12.30 26.26
C ILE A 646 32.15 13.37 25.17
N GLU A 647 31.09 13.65 24.40
CA GLU A 647 31.05 14.67 23.35
C GLU A 647 30.02 15.78 23.67
N PRO A 648 30.32 16.69 24.64
CA PRO A 648 29.36 17.71 25.07
C PRO A 648 29.02 18.71 23.97
N ASN A 649 29.96 18.95 23.06
CA ASN A 649 29.85 19.94 21.99
C ASN A 649 29.27 19.36 20.69
N ASN A 650 28.46 18.29 20.72
CA ASN A 650 27.88 17.67 19.53
C ASN A 650 26.35 17.82 19.51
N ALA A 651 25.84 18.74 18.68
CA ALA A 651 24.42 19.08 18.62
C ALA A 651 23.49 17.89 18.27
N VAL A 652 23.99 16.89 17.54
CA VAL A 652 23.21 15.70 17.15
C VAL A 652 22.85 14.84 18.36
N HIS A 653 23.76 14.69 19.32
CA HIS A 653 23.52 13.88 20.52
C HIS A 653 22.46 14.52 21.42
N HIS A 654 22.51 15.85 21.56
CA HIS A 654 21.47 16.62 22.25
C HIS A 654 20.11 16.49 21.55
N TYR A 655 20.07 16.53 20.22
CA TYR A 655 18.84 16.32 19.45
C TYR A 655 18.25 14.91 19.66
N ARG A 656 19.06 13.84 19.58
CA ARG A 656 18.59 12.46 19.87
C ARG A 656 18.02 12.34 21.30
N ARG A 657 18.64 13.02 22.28
CA ARG A 657 18.14 13.10 23.66
C ARG A 657 16.83 13.90 23.78
N LEU A 658 16.67 14.99 23.04
CA LEU A 658 15.43 15.80 23.04
C LEU A 658 14.23 15.02 22.50
N LEU A 659 14.42 14.23 21.43
CA LEU A 659 13.36 13.39 20.85
C LEU A 659 12.72 12.44 21.87
N VAL A 660 13.52 11.86 22.78
CA VAL A 660 13.00 10.94 23.80
C VAL A 660 12.53 11.65 25.07
N LEU A 661 13.13 12.79 25.43
CA LEU A 661 12.65 13.57 26.58
C LEU A 661 11.27 14.20 26.31
N ALA A 662 10.95 14.57 25.06
CA ALA A 662 9.63 15.08 24.70
C ALA A 662 8.48 14.12 25.12
N GLU A 663 8.71 12.81 25.00
CA GLU A 663 7.76 11.76 25.41
C GLU A 663 7.65 11.61 26.94
N THR A 664 8.70 11.94 27.71
CA THR A 664 8.68 11.83 29.18
C THR A 664 8.04 13.02 29.89
N LYS A 665 7.85 14.15 29.18
CA LYS A 665 7.38 15.44 29.73
C LYS A 665 8.27 16.00 30.85
N ASP A 666 9.56 15.63 30.87
CA ASP A 666 10.55 16.17 31.80
C ASP A 666 11.04 17.55 31.30
N TRP A 667 10.19 18.56 31.46
CA TRP A 667 10.40 19.88 30.88
C TRP A 667 11.68 20.58 31.34
N GLU A 668 12.13 20.38 32.58
CA GLU A 668 13.38 20.96 33.08
C GLU A 668 14.61 20.35 32.41
N ASN A 669 14.62 19.04 32.17
CA ASN A 669 15.71 18.43 31.41
C ASN A 669 15.61 18.73 29.91
N ILE A 670 14.41 18.85 29.33
CA ILE A 670 14.23 19.32 27.94
C ILE A 670 14.86 20.71 27.77
N VAL A 671 14.51 21.67 28.63
CA VAL A 671 15.04 23.05 28.56
C VAL A 671 16.57 23.05 28.57
N LYS A 672 17.20 22.40 29.56
CA LYS A 672 18.67 22.35 29.66
C LYS A 672 19.33 21.75 28.43
N THR A 673 18.72 20.72 27.84
CA THR A 673 19.27 20.02 26.67
C THR A 673 19.15 20.86 25.41
N ALA A 674 18.01 21.52 25.20
CA ALA A 674 17.79 22.37 24.04
C ALA A 674 18.56 23.70 24.11
N GLU A 675 18.64 24.34 25.29
CA GLU A 675 19.49 25.52 25.49
C GLU A 675 20.97 25.21 25.18
N HIS A 676 21.45 24.04 25.61
CA HIS A 676 22.82 23.62 25.33
C HIS A 676 23.03 23.24 23.85
N ALA A 677 22.07 22.54 23.22
CA ALA A 677 22.11 22.26 21.78
C ALA A 677 22.23 23.56 20.95
N LEU A 678 21.36 24.55 21.22
CA LEU A 678 21.32 25.84 20.53
C LEU A 678 22.58 26.69 20.74
N SER A 679 23.45 26.36 21.70
CA SER A 679 24.74 27.05 21.88
C SER A 679 25.79 26.72 20.81
N PHE A 680 25.50 25.78 19.89
CA PHE A 680 26.39 25.38 18.77
C PHE A 680 25.78 25.72 17.39
N PRO A 681 25.56 27.00 17.05
CA PRO A 681 24.84 27.41 15.84
C PRO A 681 25.47 26.88 14.55
N ASP A 682 26.80 26.90 14.42
CA ASP A 682 27.53 26.41 13.24
C ASP A 682 27.29 24.92 12.95
N GLN A 683 27.02 24.12 13.98
CA GLN A 683 26.67 22.71 13.80
C GLN A 683 25.20 22.55 13.39
N ILE A 684 24.32 23.33 14.01
CA ILE A 684 22.89 23.30 13.72
C ILE A 684 22.58 23.80 12.30
N GLU A 685 23.33 24.77 11.76
CA GLU A 685 23.18 25.25 10.38
C GLU A 685 23.82 24.30 9.33
N ARG A 686 24.73 23.42 9.75
CA ARG A 686 25.28 22.34 8.90
C ARG A 686 24.42 21.07 8.93
N LEU A 687 23.61 20.91 9.98
CA LEU A 687 22.54 19.93 10.04
C LEU A 687 21.36 20.40 9.18
N ARG A 688 20.48 19.48 8.76
CA ARG A 688 19.28 19.82 7.99
C ARG A 688 18.46 20.89 8.73
N SER A 689 17.90 21.86 7.97
CA SER A 689 17.24 23.04 8.54
C SER A 689 16.03 22.71 9.44
N ASP A 690 15.37 21.58 9.16
CA ASP A 690 14.26 21.02 9.96
C ASP A 690 14.66 20.74 11.42
N LEU A 691 15.89 20.32 11.68
CA LEU A 691 16.40 19.99 13.01
C LEU A 691 16.48 21.23 13.92
N ARG A 692 16.91 22.38 13.37
CA ARG A 692 16.94 23.67 14.09
C ARG A 692 15.56 24.07 14.55
N GLU A 693 14.60 24.05 13.62
CA GLU A 693 13.21 24.43 13.86
C GLU A 693 12.58 23.54 14.94
N TYR A 694 12.83 22.23 14.88
CA TYR A 694 12.28 21.26 15.84
C TYR A 694 12.82 21.45 17.27
N ILE A 695 14.11 21.76 17.44
CA ILE A 695 14.69 22.06 18.76
C ILE A 695 14.06 23.32 19.36
N ILE A 696 13.87 24.36 18.54
CA ILE A 696 13.26 25.63 18.97
C ILE A 696 11.77 25.43 19.31
N GLU A 697 11.04 24.65 18.51
CA GLU A 697 9.63 24.29 18.76
C GLU A 697 9.48 23.58 20.11
N ILE A 698 10.27 22.53 20.37
CA ILE A 698 10.30 21.81 21.65
C ILE A 698 10.66 22.73 22.83
N LEU A 699 11.68 23.58 22.67
CA LEU A 699 12.11 24.50 23.73
C LEU A 699 11.01 25.51 24.08
N SER A 700 10.25 25.98 23.09
CA SER A 700 9.11 26.89 23.32
C SER A 700 7.99 26.25 24.16
N VAL A 701 7.74 24.95 23.96
CA VAL A 701 6.80 24.17 24.77
C VAL A 701 7.34 24.01 26.19
N ALA A 702 8.59 23.56 26.33
CA ALA A 702 9.20 23.32 27.63
C ALA A 702 9.36 24.61 28.47
N TYR A 703 9.67 25.75 27.84
CA TYR A 703 9.67 27.07 28.49
C TYR A 703 8.28 27.47 29.00
N TYR A 704 7.22 27.21 28.24
CA TYR A 704 5.86 27.51 28.69
C TYR A 704 5.43 26.61 29.86
N GLU A 705 5.67 25.30 29.78
CA GLU A 705 5.30 24.34 30.84
C GLU A 705 6.13 24.55 32.13
N THR A 706 7.37 25.06 32.02
CA THR A 706 8.19 25.49 33.17
C THR A 706 7.89 26.92 33.66
N GLY A 707 6.89 27.61 33.07
CA GLY A 707 6.50 28.96 33.45
C GLY A 707 7.48 30.08 33.05
N ARG A 708 8.47 29.77 32.20
CA ARG A 708 9.48 30.71 31.66
C ARG A 708 8.89 31.54 30.49
N TYR A 709 7.74 32.16 30.70
CA TYR A 709 6.94 32.83 29.66
C TYR A 709 7.71 33.90 28.86
N GLU A 710 8.56 34.70 29.52
CA GLU A 710 9.41 35.69 28.83
C GLU A 710 10.48 35.04 27.92
N ALA A 711 10.87 33.78 28.17
CA ALA A 711 11.77 33.06 27.29
C ALA A 711 11.07 32.60 26.01
N VAL A 712 9.79 32.21 26.09
CA VAL A 712 8.94 31.94 24.92
C VAL A 712 8.82 33.18 24.02
N LEU A 713 8.62 34.35 24.62
CA LEU A 713 8.56 35.62 23.88
C LEU A 713 9.89 35.97 23.19
N ARG A 714 11.03 35.68 23.83
CA ARG A 714 12.34 35.84 23.19
C ARG A 714 12.50 34.90 21.99
N LEU A 715 12.15 33.62 22.12
CA LEU A 715 12.22 32.67 20.99
C LEU A 715 11.38 33.14 19.80
N GLN A 716 10.15 33.62 20.03
CA GLN A 716 9.31 34.16 18.97
C GLN A 716 9.96 35.34 18.24
N ASN A 717 10.52 36.30 18.97
CA ASN A 717 11.19 37.45 18.37
C ASN A 717 12.49 37.07 17.64
N GLU A 718 13.24 36.11 18.19
CA GLU A 718 14.56 35.70 17.69
C GLU A 718 14.46 34.73 16.50
N TYR A 719 13.46 33.86 16.46
CA TYR A 719 13.35 32.75 15.50
C TYR A 719 12.06 32.72 14.68
N GLY A 720 11.00 33.45 15.08
CA GLY A 720 9.72 33.50 14.36
C GLY A 720 9.78 34.08 12.94
N HIS A 721 10.92 34.61 12.52
CA HIS A 721 11.15 35.05 11.15
C HIS A 721 11.71 33.96 10.22
N LEU A 722 12.33 32.88 10.75
CA LEU A 722 13.08 31.89 9.98
C LEU A 722 12.23 31.15 8.94
N THR A 723 11.14 30.51 9.35
CA THR A 723 10.21 29.80 8.47
C THR A 723 8.76 30.08 8.83
N ARG A 724 7.86 29.85 7.87
CA ARG A 724 6.40 29.98 8.07
C ARG A 724 5.89 29.04 9.17
N ARG A 725 6.35 27.78 9.18
CA ARG A 725 6.00 26.78 10.21
C ARG A 725 6.42 27.27 11.59
N LEU A 726 7.70 27.60 11.76
CA LEU A 726 8.23 27.99 13.06
C LEU A 726 7.59 29.30 13.56
N ARG A 727 7.31 30.25 12.65
CA ARG A 727 6.53 31.47 12.96
C ARG A 727 5.20 31.14 13.60
N ILE A 728 4.40 30.27 12.98
CA ILE A 728 3.06 29.94 13.49
C ILE A 728 3.14 29.24 14.85
N ALA A 729 4.03 28.25 14.98
CA ALA A 729 4.22 27.52 16.24
C ALA A 729 4.66 28.44 17.40
N LEU A 730 5.66 29.29 17.16
CA LEU A 730 6.17 30.23 18.17
C LEU A 730 5.20 31.37 18.46
N THR A 731 4.45 31.86 17.46
CA THR A 731 3.40 32.87 17.68
C THR A 731 2.27 32.32 18.56
N ALA A 732 1.82 31.10 18.28
CA ALA A 732 0.83 30.41 19.10
C ALA A 732 1.32 30.29 20.54
N GLN A 733 2.54 29.77 20.73
CA GLN A 733 3.12 29.53 22.05
C GLN A 733 3.41 30.84 22.82
N ALA A 734 3.84 31.90 22.13
CA ALA A 734 3.99 33.24 22.67
C ALA A 734 2.64 33.85 23.10
N SER A 735 1.58 33.64 22.34
CA SER A 735 0.22 34.05 22.69
C SER A 735 -0.26 33.33 23.96
N ARG A 736 0.04 32.02 24.11
CA ARG A 736 -0.22 31.26 25.36
C ARG A 736 0.49 31.87 26.54
N ALA A 737 1.77 32.19 26.38
CA ALA A 737 2.60 32.81 27.40
C ALA A 737 2.05 34.20 27.83
N LEU A 738 1.58 35.02 26.88
CA LEU A 738 0.94 36.31 27.16
C LEU A 738 -0.40 36.15 27.87
N ILE A 739 -1.25 35.20 27.45
CA ILE A 739 -2.53 34.89 28.09
C ILE A 739 -2.32 34.43 29.54
N LYS A 740 -1.35 33.53 29.81
CA LYS A 740 -0.98 33.14 31.18
C LYS A 740 -0.49 34.31 32.02
N GLN A 741 0.20 35.28 31.41
CA GLN A 741 0.61 36.54 32.05
C GLN A 741 -0.49 37.61 32.10
N LYS A 742 -1.72 37.32 31.64
CA LYS A 742 -2.86 38.26 31.55
C LYS A 742 -2.61 39.47 30.64
N ARG A 743 -1.66 39.37 29.70
CA ARG A 743 -1.29 40.40 28.71
C ARG A 743 -2.15 40.26 27.44
N PHE A 744 -3.47 40.24 27.61
CA PHE A 744 -4.43 39.88 26.56
C PHE A 744 -4.33 40.77 25.31
N ALA A 745 -4.19 42.09 25.47
CA ALA A 745 -4.07 43.02 24.35
C ALA A 745 -2.75 42.86 23.55
N GLU A 746 -1.72 42.27 24.14
CA GLU A 746 -0.48 41.92 23.43
C GLU A 746 -0.63 40.57 22.71
N ALA A 747 -1.29 39.59 23.34
CA ALA A 747 -1.63 38.32 22.69
C ALA A 747 -2.52 38.54 21.47
N GLU A 748 -3.58 39.35 21.60
CA GLU A 748 -4.47 39.75 20.52
C GLU A 748 -3.70 40.41 19.38
N ARG A 749 -2.83 41.38 19.65
CA ARG A 749 -1.99 42.01 18.62
C ARG A 749 -1.10 41.00 17.91
N LEU A 750 -0.46 40.10 18.65
CA LEU A 750 0.45 39.09 18.07
C LEU A 750 -0.30 38.10 17.18
N MET A 751 -1.49 37.65 17.61
CA MET A 751 -2.37 36.79 16.80
C MET A 751 -2.94 37.52 15.57
N VAL A 752 -3.31 38.80 15.70
CA VAL A 752 -3.78 39.63 14.58
C VAL A 752 -2.64 39.95 13.60
N GLU A 753 -1.41 40.15 14.07
CA GLU A 753 -0.24 40.37 13.21
C GLU A 753 0.15 39.09 12.45
N MET A 754 0.09 37.92 13.10
CA MET A 754 0.18 36.63 12.40
C MET A 754 -0.92 36.49 11.35
N ALA A 755 -2.19 36.73 11.71
CA ALA A 755 -3.33 36.64 10.80
C ALA A 755 -3.19 37.54 9.55
N LYS A 756 -2.66 38.76 9.72
CA LYS A 756 -2.40 39.70 8.62
C LYS A 756 -1.23 39.28 7.73
N ASN A 757 -0.16 38.76 8.33
CA ASN A 757 1.02 38.31 7.59
C ASN A 757 0.81 36.96 6.87
N ASP A 758 -0.24 36.22 7.22
CA ASP A 758 -0.61 34.90 6.65
C ASP A 758 -1.96 34.91 5.91
N GLU A 759 -2.39 36.07 5.38
CA GLU A 759 -3.69 36.33 4.72
C GLU A 759 -4.14 35.34 3.62
N GLN A 760 -3.25 34.48 3.08
CA GLN A 760 -3.63 33.47 2.07
C GLN A 760 -3.98 32.06 2.59
N LYS A 761 -3.56 31.64 3.79
CA LYS A 761 -3.86 30.27 4.27
C LYS A 761 -3.93 30.19 5.81
N PHE A 762 -5.14 30.37 6.35
CA PHE A 762 -5.51 30.18 7.76
C PHE A 762 -5.61 28.69 8.21
N GLY A 763 -5.26 27.73 7.34
CA GLY A 763 -5.47 26.28 7.55
C GLY A 763 -4.75 25.66 8.76
N LEU A 764 -3.65 26.26 9.24
CA LEU A 764 -2.93 25.79 10.42
C LEU A 764 -3.68 26.00 11.77
N LEU A 765 -4.87 26.60 11.77
CA LEU A 765 -5.78 26.59 12.92
C LEU A 765 -6.36 25.20 13.27
N GLN A 766 -6.07 24.13 12.52
CA GLN A 766 -6.56 22.80 12.85
C GLN A 766 -5.78 22.05 13.94
N SER A 767 -4.68 22.61 14.47
CA SER A 767 -4.10 22.06 15.70
C SER A 767 -5.00 22.39 16.90
N GLN A 768 -5.40 21.37 17.65
CA GLN A 768 -6.40 21.47 18.73
C GLN A 768 -6.02 22.54 19.78
N GLY A 769 -4.73 22.69 20.06
CA GLY A 769 -4.19 23.69 20.99
C GLY A 769 -4.16 25.15 20.47
N MET A 770 -4.42 25.41 19.19
CA MET A 770 -4.62 26.76 18.65
C MET A 770 -6.09 27.19 18.71
N GLN A 771 -7.03 26.25 18.52
CA GLN A 771 -8.46 26.52 18.68
C GLN A 771 -8.82 26.84 20.13
N GLU A 772 -8.25 26.09 21.08
CA GLU A 772 -8.33 26.35 22.53
C GLU A 772 -7.69 27.68 22.98
N LEU A 773 -7.05 28.43 22.07
CA LEU A 773 -6.44 29.73 22.36
C LEU A 773 -7.18 30.94 21.83
N PHE A 774 -7.94 30.70 20.76
CA PHE A 774 -8.75 31.72 20.10
C PHE A 774 -10.15 31.81 20.74
N LEU A 775 -10.56 30.75 21.44
CA LEU A 775 -11.66 30.66 22.40
C LEU A 775 -11.25 31.18 23.79
#